data_AF-A0A2D6W364-F1
#
_entry.id   AF-A0A2D6W364-F1
#
_cell.length_a   1.000
_cell.length_b   1.000
_cell.length_c   1.000
_cell.angle_alpha   90.00
_cell.angle_beta   90.00
_cell.angle_gamma   90.00
#
_symmetry.space_group_name_H-M   'P 1'
#
loop_
_entity.id
_entity.type
_entity.pdbx_description
1 polymer ?
#
loop_
_entity_poly.entity_id
_entity_poly.type
_entity_poly.pdbx_seq_one_letter_code
_entity_poly.pdbx_strand_id
1 'polypeptide(L)'
;MNFKKTIKRISALGIGASMVGATIFGAMAADLAQYPTQYVKDGKFTGVLVVGDKAAAEDVIGVSDIAVSLQFAATTPVTVSAGGSVTAEGDAWQVQKGATNVMELSEDDGTLNSGTDSEAIATITSNSFIDSTELPGLLASGTVSNTKGDSPYDQRMYFEYTDTGYVQHLEDREDVTADFLYFPSGKQIARYELEFTTSLESDVDDSAGSASSTGDYLTDFEDTEITMLGSKFTIVTARRNGGNPGQIKLTMMGGAVRDTLLEGNTKTYTIDGKDYEASLAFVDANSAKFTVNGEGTRDMLDGDTDKLSDGTTIGVSEILYQDYAGGVHSVEFFLGAQKIELKDTNSNSSAYSNELKVDDETIDGATVDIQGSDDSSTFKIDKININMTADDNYYVPAGGKLSENPELDEPALLFTKGWDIEYRGLSDEGSEEISIKAAGSDDYELNFLDGKGNEVNLPLVNAVSGSVIRFGDNDDDLIVNENKSITKDDYFVVTDVSDTDGERQSFALRYRGADKISADNPIIKFSELGSGDDIERTISAPSSQTSYSGVGPDGLTVVSELAQIKLGGGTYRVYNTSSAKSNDFSITISLDGDTTIGENTNPGLNTKGGASILIQNTSATNVTVHIDTPNTEDYDDLAPTDINFSLTASSGEVALAKGLANAHNYKTPDDDNDNSYIYTTYGTYVQLYSQTGSPQEVIIDYPNAQRLPQVFVTGQGVSFTQTAATTTDAVTVQRIDVGATKLASEVANINAVNSILVGGPCANAAAADVMGNPADCTAGFEPGVGKIQMFDVNGNVAMLVAGYSAADTRNAAQVAANYGDYALTGEAMEVTKVGSTLTVAEPSAAPAEEEAATEE
;
A
#
# COMPACT_ATOMS: atom_id res chain seq x y z
N MET A 1 29.03 -36.07 2.46
CA MET A 1 27.97 -36.26 3.46
C MET A 1 27.13 -34.98 3.37
N ASN A 2 25.98 -35.07 2.73
CA ASN A 2 25.19 -33.93 2.26
C ASN A 2 24.36 -33.36 3.41
N PHE A 3 24.65 -32.12 3.81
CA PHE A 3 23.76 -31.34 4.68
C PHE A 3 22.93 -30.41 3.81
N LYS A 4 21.62 -30.67 3.77
CA LYS A 4 20.60 -29.84 3.13
C LYS A 4 20.45 -28.55 3.95
N LYS A 5 20.63 -27.39 3.31
CA LYS A 5 20.20 -26.08 3.82
C LYS A 5 18.68 -25.99 3.72
N THR A 6 18.01 -25.73 4.84
CA THR A 6 16.59 -25.36 4.90
C THR A 6 16.53 -23.84 4.79
N ILE A 7 16.02 -23.33 3.67
CA ILE A 7 15.72 -21.91 3.45
C ILE A 7 14.38 -21.62 4.15
N LYS A 8 14.39 -20.73 5.13
CA LYS A 8 13.18 -20.09 5.66
C LYS A 8 12.80 -18.99 4.67
N ARG A 9 11.64 -19.10 4.04
CA ARG A 9 11.01 -18.00 3.30
C ARG A 9 10.47 -17.00 4.33
N ILE A 10 11.01 -15.79 4.32
CA ILE A 10 10.45 -14.63 5.00
C ILE A 10 9.44 -14.06 4.02
N SER A 11 8.17 -14.06 4.38
CA SER A 11 7.08 -13.48 3.61
C SER A 11 6.97 -11.99 3.97
N ALA A 12 7.25 -11.14 3.00
CA ALA A 12 6.98 -9.71 3.03
C ALA A 12 5.52 -9.45 3.40
N LEU A 13 5.29 -8.60 4.40
CA LEU A 13 3.97 -8.11 4.78
C LEU A 13 3.62 -6.91 3.91
N GLY A 14 3.29 -7.16 2.64
CA GLY A 14 2.42 -6.30 1.87
C GLY A 14 0.97 -6.65 2.19
N ILE A 15 0.09 -5.67 2.31
CA ILE A 15 -1.34 -5.87 2.55
C ILE A 15 -1.92 -6.62 1.33
N GLY A 16 -1.98 -7.94 1.44
CA GLY A 16 -2.31 -8.84 0.33
C GLY A 16 -2.18 -10.33 0.72
N ALA A 17 -3.08 -10.80 1.59
CA ALA A 17 -3.43 -12.21 1.83
C ALA A 17 -2.30 -13.24 2.14
N SER A 18 -2.15 -13.60 3.43
CA SER A 18 -1.70 -14.96 3.80
C SER A 18 -2.32 -15.48 5.10
N MET A 19 -3.60 -15.84 5.06
CA MET A 19 -4.09 -16.93 5.93
C MET A 19 -3.70 -18.26 5.28
N VAL A 20 -2.41 -18.59 5.34
CA VAL A 20 -1.93 -19.96 5.08
C VAL A 20 -2.52 -20.88 6.15
N GLY A 21 -3.63 -21.53 5.78
CA GLY A 21 -3.77 -22.98 5.89
C GLY A 21 -3.39 -23.64 7.22
N ALA A 22 -3.82 -23.09 8.35
CA ALA A 22 -4.25 -23.94 9.45
C ALA A 22 -5.71 -24.30 9.17
N THR A 23 -5.97 -25.54 8.76
CA THR A 23 -7.31 -26.13 8.82
C THR A 23 -7.76 -26.18 10.27
N ILE A 24 -8.25 -25.06 10.80
CA ILE A 24 -9.09 -25.01 11.98
C ILE A 24 -10.54 -24.97 11.50
N PHE A 25 -10.94 -25.97 10.71
CA PHE A 25 -12.33 -26.37 10.71
C PHE A 25 -12.51 -27.23 11.96
N GLY A 26 -12.79 -26.58 13.09
CA GLY A 26 -13.66 -27.22 14.06
C GLY A 26 -14.96 -27.52 13.31
N ALA A 27 -15.42 -28.77 13.34
CA ALA A 27 -16.58 -29.26 12.60
C ALA A 27 -17.70 -28.20 12.55
N MET A 28 -17.86 -27.53 11.39
CA MET A 28 -19.01 -26.67 11.13
C MET A 28 -20.20 -27.62 11.05
N ALA A 29 -21.12 -27.54 12.01
CA ALA A 29 -22.34 -28.33 11.94
C ALA A 29 -23.10 -27.99 10.64
N ALA A 30 -23.65 -28.99 9.96
CA ALA A 30 -24.44 -28.82 8.75
C ALA A 30 -25.78 -28.12 9.06
N ASP A 31 -25.77 -26.80 9.24
CA ASP A 31 -26.94 -26.01 9.64
C ASP A 31 -27.31 -24.95 8.58
N LEU A 32 -28.57 -24.95 8.17
CA LEU A 32 -29.14 -23.98 7.24
C LEU A 32 -29.13 -22.55 7.81
N ALA A 33 -29.05 -22.37 9.12
CA ALA A 33 -28.99 -21.05 9.75
C ALA A 33 -27.73 -20.25 9.40
N GLN A 34 -26.66 -20.91 8.94
CA GLN A 34 -25.44 -20.22 8.50
C GLN A 34 -25.39 -20.01 6.97
N TYR A 35 -26.42 -20.42 6.22
CA TYR A 35 -26.51 -20.11 4.79
C TYR A 35 -26.77 -18.61 4.57
N PRO A 36 -26.05 -17.93 3.65
CA PRO A 36 -25.05 -18.43 2.70
C PRO A 36 -23.59 -18.32 3.15
N THR A 37 -23.33 -17.90 4.38
CA THR A 37 -21.97 -17.57 4.88
C THR A 37 -20.96 -18.70 4.74
N GLN A 38 -21.38 -19.97 4.72
CA GLN A 38 -20.45 -21.10 4.51
C GLN A 38 -19.86 -21.15 3.09
N TYR A 39 -20.48 -20.45 2.13
CA TYR A 39 -20.08 -20.43 0.73
C TYR A 39 -19.41 -19.11 0.32
N VAL A 40 -19.30 -18.13 1.23
CA VAL A 40 -18.71 -16.81 0.97
C VAL A 40 -17.53 -16.59 1.91
N LYS A 41 -16.35 -16.31 1.35
CA LYS A 41 -15.13 -16.00 2.10
C LYS A 41 -14.46 -14.76 1.50
N ASP A 42 -14.09 -13.81 2.35
CA ASP A 42 -13.42 -12.57 1.94
C ASP A 42 -14.20 -11.83 0.83
N GLY A 43 -15.53 -11.83 0.93
CA GLY A 43 -16.43 -11.23 -0.05
C GLY A 43 -16.58 -12.02 -1.36
N LYS A 44 -15.91 -13.16 -1.54
CA LYS A 44 -15.98 -14.01 -2.75
C LYS A 44 -16.75 -15.30 -2.51
N PHE A 45 -17.54 -15.74 -3.49
CA PHE A 45 -18.14 -17.07 -3.49
C PHE A 45 -17.05 -18.14 -3.70
N THR A 46 -16.99 -19.13 -2.81
CA THR A 46 -15.96 -20.18 -2.80
C THR A 46 -16.50 -21.60 -3.04
N GLY A 47 -17.80 -21.72 -3.28
CA GLY A 47 -18.47 -22.99 -3.59
C GLY A 47 -18.53 -23.30 -5.08
N VAL A 48 -19.12 -24.45 -5.40
CA VAL A 48 -19.57 -24.79 -6.76
C VAL A 48 -21.09 -24.94 -6.79
N LEU A 49 -21.72 -24.37 -7.82
CA LEU A 49 -23.14 -24.54 -8.08
C LEU A 49 -23.31 -25.71 -9.04
N VAL A 50 -24.07 -26.74 -8.67
CA VAL A 50 -24.15 -27.97 -9.46
C VAL A 50 -25.57 -28.25 -9.88
N VAL A 51 -25.79 -28.40 -11.18
CA VAL A 51 -27.05 -28.85 -11.76
C VAL A 51 -26.87 -30.21 -12.42
N GLY A 52 -27.89 -31.06 -12.36
CA GLY A 52 -27.81 -32.41 -12.91
C GLY A 52 -27.65 -32.46 -14.43
N ASP A 53 -26.91 -33.44 -14.95
CA ASP A 53 -26.74 -33.64 -16.41
C ASP A 53 -28.08 -33.90 -17.14
N LYS A 54 -29.11 -34.34 -16.39
CA LYS A 54 -30.48 -34.59 -16.88
C LYS A 54 -31.50 -33.66 -16.24
N ALA A 55 -31.05 -32.55 -15.67
CA ALA A 55 -31.90 -31.60 -14.97
C ALA A 55 -32.97 -31.01 -15.90
N ALA A 56 -34.14 -30.73 -15.32
CA ALA A 56 -35.20 -30.02 -16.03
C ALA A 56 -34.86 -28.53 -16.16
N ALA A 57 -35.53 -27.81 -17.07
CA ALA A 57 -35.28 -26.38 -17.26
C ALA A 57 -35.53 -25.57 -15.98
N GLU A 58 -36.48 -26.00 -15.15
CA GLU A 58 -36.78 -25.40 -13.86
C GLU A 58 -35.64 -25.52 -12.85
N ASP A 59 -34.86 -26.60 -12.88
CA ASP A 59 -33.68 -26.77 -12.03
C ASP A 59 -32.54 -25.85 -12.48
N VAL A 60 -32.38 -25.66 -13.80
CA VAL A 60 -31.39 -24.72 -14.38
C VAL A 60 -31.73 -23.28 -14.02
N ILE A 61 -33.00 -22.89 -14.10
CA ILE A 61 -33.46 -21.58 -13.63
C ILE A 61 -33.23 -21.44 -12.12
N GLY A 62 -33.56 -22.49 -11.35
CA GLY A 62 -33.37 -22.50 -9.90
C GLY A 62 -31.92 -22.27 -9.48
N VAL A 63 -30.93 -22.88 -10.17
CA VAL A 63 -29.52 -22.62 -9.86
C VAL A 63 -29.08 -21.21 -10.26
N SER A 64 -29.63 -20.64 -11.34
CA SER A 64 -29.37 -19.25 -11.73
C SER A 64 -29.91 -18.25 -10.70
N ASP A 65 -31.14 -18.46 -10.20
CA ASP A 65 -31.74 -17.60 -9.18
C ASP A 65 -30.91 -17.60 -7.89
N ILE A 66 -30.41 -18.79 -7.49
CA ILE A 66 -29.49 -18.93 -6.35
C ILE A 66 -28.15 -18.23 -6.62
N ALA A 67 -27.58 -18.39 -7.82
CA ALA A 67 -26.32 -17.74 -8.19
C ALA A 67 -26.40 -16.21 -8.07
N VAL A 68 -27.48 -15.61 -8.60
CA VAL A 68 -27.71 -14.16 -8.53
C VAL A 68 -27.83 -13.71 -7.07
N SER A 69 -28.58 -14.44 -6.25
CA SER A 69 -28.70 -14.15 -4.81
C SER A 69 -27.37 -14.19 -4.08
N LEU A 70 -26.56 -15.23 -4.33
CA LEU A 70 -25.24 -15.39 -3.71
C LEU A 70 -24.25 -14.32 -4.17
N GLN A 71 -24.38 -13.81 -5.39
CA GLN A 71 -23.60 -12.69 -5.87
C GLN A 71 -23.88 -11.44 -5.00
N PHE A 72 -25.14 -11.16 -4.67
CA PHE A 72 -25.49 -10.06 -3.75
C PHE A 72 -25.04 -10.29 -2.30
N ALA A 73 -24.80 -11.55 -1.89
CA ALA A 73 -24.24 -11.88 -0.58
C ALA A 73 -22.69 -11.85 -0.56
N ALA A 74 -22.06 -11.97 -1.73
CA ALA A 74 -20.62 -11.88 -1.94
C ALA A 74 -20.23 -10.40 -2.09
N THR A 75 -20.10 -9.70 -0.98
CA THR A 75 -19.75 -8.27 -0.99
C THR A 75 -18.47 -7.97 -0.23
N THR A 76 -17.73 -6.97 -0.70
CA THR A 76 -16.57 -6.40 0.00
C THR A 76 -16.94 -5.02 0.52
N PRO A 77 -16.58 -4.65 1.77
CA PRO A 77 -16.80 -3.30 2.25
C PRO A 77 -16.13 -2.26 1.34
N VAL A 78 -16.81 -1.16 1.06
CA VAL A 78 -16.20 0.05 0.51
C VAL A 78 -15.56 0.79 1.68
N THR A 79 -14.25 0.98 1.59
CA THR A 79 -13.50 1.85 2.50
C THR A 79 -13.77 3.30 2.14
N VAL A 80 -14.77 3.91 2.79
CA VAL A 80 -14.73 5.36 3.02
C VAL A 80 -13.84 5.58 4.24
N SER A 81 -12.55 5.75 3.97
CA SER A 81 -11.57 6.03 5.00
C SER A 81 -11.59 7.51 5.35
N ALA A 82 -11.83 7.82 6.62
CA ALA A 82 -11.23 9.01 7.20
C ALA A 82 -9.75 8.65 7.42
N GLY A 83 -8.84 9.33 6.70
CA GLY A 83 -7.38 9.14 6.69
C GLY A 83 -6.85 8.36 7.89
N GLY A 84 -6.45 7.10 7.67
CA GLY A 84 -5.82 6.29 8.71
C GLY A 84 -4.44 6.85 9.02
N SER A 85 -4.28 7.52 10.17
CA SER A 85 -2.97 8.01 10.60
C SER A 85 -2.22 6.95 11.42
N VAL A 86 -0.91 6.85 11.14
CA VAL A 86 0.02 6.09 11.97
C VAL A 86 0.58 7.03 13.03
N THR A 87 0.47 6.61 14.28
CA THR A 87 1.05 7.34 15.43
C THR A 87 2.18 6.52 16.02
N ALA A 88 3.29 7.19 16.34
CA ALA A 88 4.43 6.58 17.02
C ALA A 88 4.43 6.99 18.51
N GLU A 89 4.63 6.03 19.40
CA GLU A 89 4.88 6.24 20.82
C GLU A 89 6.33 5.90 21.13
N GLY A 90 7.07 6.88 21.66
CA GLY A 90 8.49 6.78 21.94
C GLY A 90 9.25 7.97 21.34
N ASP A 91 10.57 7.82 21.21
CA ASP A 91 11.43 8.82 20.60
C ASP A 91 11.47 8.61 19.08
N ALA A 92 10.55 9.28 18.38
CA ALA A 92 10.32 9.10 16.96
C ALA A 92 10.00 10.44 16.29
N TRP A 93 10.62 10.67 15.14
CA TRP A 93 10.33 11.80 14.28
C TRP A 93 9.78 11.29 12.95
N GLN A 94 8.52 11.62 12.66
CA GLN A 94 8.00 11.45 11.31
C GLN A 94 8.68 12.48 10.41
N VAL A 95 9.10 12.08 9.21
CA VAL A 95 9.76 12.94 8.23
C VAL A 95 8.75 13.98 7.70
N GLN A 96 8.54 15.04 8.47
CA GLN A 96 7.68 16.17 8.18
C GLN A 96 8.14 17.40 8.99
N LYS A 97 7.81 18.60 8.51
CA LYS A 97 8.15 19.86 9.16
C LYS A 97 6.93 20.78 9.23
N GLY A 98 6.20 20.70 10.35
CA GLY A 98 4.92 21.38 10.46
C GLY A 98 3.82 20.65 9.68
N ALA A 99 2.81 21.39 9.22
CA ALA A 99 1.62 20.79 8.58
C ALA A 99 1.62 20.84 7.05
N THR A 100 2.60 21.51 6.44
CA THR A 100 2.63 21.87 5.00
C THR A 100 4.02 21.64 4.39
N ASN A 101 4.77 20.69 4.95
CA ASN A 101 6.07 20.29 4.44
C ASN A 101 6.22 18.83 4.83
N VAL A 102 5.45 18.01 4.14
CA VAL A 102 5.25 16.58 4.40
C VAL A 102 5.90 15.79 3.28
N MET A 103 6.44 14.62 3.59
CA MET A 103 7.05 13.78 2.56
C MET A 103 5.99 13.27 1.58
N GLU A 104 6.17 13.55 0.29
CA GLU A 104 5.37 13.11 -0.85
C GLU A 104 6.01 11.89 -1.53
N LEU A 105 5.19 11.15 -2.29
CA LEU A 105 5.66 10.00 -3.04
C LEU A 105 6.46 10.46 -4.27
N SER A 106 7.56 9.80 -4.59
CA SER A 106 8.35 10.10 -5.80
C SER A 106 7.85 9.31 -7.01
N GLU A 107 7.86 9.94 -8.17
CA GLU A 107 7.53 9.34 -9.47
C GLU A 107 8.80 8.86 -10.19
N ASP A 108 8.67 7.85 -11.04
CA ASP A 108 9.69 7.50 -12.03
C ASP A 108 9.22 7.93 -13.42
N ASP A 109 9.60 9.12 -13.84
CA ASP A 109 9.34 9.69 -15.17
C ASP A 109 10.42 9.29 -16.21
N GLY A 110 11.31 8.37 -15.85
CA GLY A 110 12.49 8.02 -16.65
C GLY A 110 13.63 9.04 -16.56
N THR A 111 13.47 10.14 -15.82
CA THR A 111 14.53 11.09 -15.44
C THR A 111 14.94 10.88 -13.99
N LEU A 112 15.54 9.71 -13.71
CA LEU A 112 16.15 9.37 -12.41
C LEU A 112 16.86 10.58 -11.76
N ASN A 113 16.28 11.05 -10.65
CA ASN A 113 16.87 12.07 -9.75
C ASN A 113 17.09 13.46 -10.38
N SER A 114 16.17 13.93 -11.24
CA SER A 114 16.19 15.31 -11.74
C SER A 114 15.72 16.35 -10.70
N GLY A 115 15.11 15.89 -9.59
CA GLY A 115 14.68 16.71 -8.45
C GLY A 115 13.36 17.45 -8.65
N THR A 116 12.67 17.27 -9.78
CA THR A 116 11.32 17.80 -10.00
C THR A 116 10.22 16.83 -9.60
N ASP A 117 10.53 15.54 -9.55
CA ASP A 117 9.54 14.46 -9.45
C ASP A 117 9.87 13.50 -8.28
N SER A 118 10.75 13.93 -7.38
CA SER A 118 11.23 13.13 -6.25
C SER A 118 11.36 13.95 -4.98
N GLU A 119 10.85 13.44 -3.86
CA GLU A 119 11.04 14.03 -2.55
C GLU A 119 11.80 13.10 -1.62
N ALA A 120 12.91 13.63 -1.10
CA ALA A 120 13.80 12.94 -0.17
C ALA A 120 13.67 13.51 1.24
N ILE A 121 14.13 12.74 2.23
CA ILE A 121 14.27 13.21 3.63
C ILE A 121 15.07 14.53 3.69
N ALA A 122 16.07 14.69 2.82
CA ALA A 122 16.85 15.91 2.70
C ALA A 122 15.98 17.15 2.38
N THR A 123 15.01 17.03 1.46
CA THR A 123 14.10 18.13 1.11
C THR A 123 13.32 18.62 2.33
N ILE A 124 12.78 17.67 3.12
CA ILE A 124 12.00 17.95 4.32
C ILE A 124 12.82 18.66 5.41
N THR A 125 14.07 18.25 5.58
CA THR A 125 15.00 18.93 6.50
C THR A 125 15.55 20.24 5.93
N SER A 126 15.19 20.61 4.69
CA SER A 126 15.74 21.75 3.95
C SER A 126 17.26 21.62 3.72
N ASN A 127 17.71 20.41 3.40
CA ASN A 127 19.12 19.99 3.25
C ASN A 127 19.95 20.30 4.50
N SER A 128 19.37 20.08 5.69
CA SER A 128 19.97 20.42 6.98
C SER A 128 20.04 19.17 7.87
N PHE A 129 19.69 19.33 9.14
CA PHE A 129 19.74 18.30 10.16
C PHE A 129 18.48 18.30 11.02
N ILE A 130 18.28 17.19 11.70
CA ILE A 130 17.43 17.07 12.88
C ILE A 130 18.30 17.04 14.14
N ASP A 131 17.76 17.50 15.26
CA ASP A 131 18.44 17.56 16.56
C ASP A 131 17.52 17.09 17.71
N SER A 132 17.90 17.42 18.96
CA SER A 132 17.12 17.13 20.16
C SER A 132 15.69 17.69 20.16
N THR A 133 15.35 18.60 19.24
CA THR A 133 14.00 19.14 19.07
C THR A 133 13.08 18.09 18.46
N GLU A 134 13.56 17.33 17.48
CA GLU A 134 12.82 16.25 16.83
C GLU A 134 12.96 14.92 17.58
N LEU A 135 14.16 14.62 18.11
CA LEU A 135 14.48 13.36 18.79
C LEU A 135 15.14 13.62 20.16
N PRO A 136 14.36 14.05 21.18
CA PRO A 136 14.89 14.49 22.47
C PRO A 136 15.62 13.42 23.29
N GLY A 137 15.39 12.12 23.04
CA GLY A 137 16.10 11.05 23.72
C GLY A 137 17.42 10.69 23.03
N LEU A 138 17.36 10.46 21.72
CA LEU A 138 18.41 9.93 20.87
C LEU A 138 19.50 10.99 20.61
N LEU A 139 19.08 12.23 20.34
CA LEU A 139 19.95 13.36 20.00
C LEU A 139 20.13 14.35 21.17
N ALA A 140 19.92 13.91 22.40
CA ALA A 140 20.09 14.74 23.59
C ALA A 140 21.51 15.33 23.68
N SER A 141 21.63 16.63 23.96
CA SER A 141 22.92 17.25 24.31
C SER A 141 23.51 16.62 25.58
N GLY A 142 24.84 16.70 25.72
CA GLY A 142 25.56 16.13 26.87
C GLY A 142 26.78 16.95 27.27
N THR A 143 27.53 16.46 28.25
CA THR A 143 28.79 17.06 28.70
C THR A 143 29.79 15.97 29.02
N VAL A 144 31.00 16.10 28.49
CA VAL A 144 32.17 15.32 28.92
C VAL A 144 32.96 16.16 29.90
N SER A 145 33.35 15.59 31.05
CA SER A 145 34.16 16.27 32.07
C SER A 145 35.47 15.54 32.28
N ASN A 146 36.58 16.27 32.24
CA ASN A 146 37.91 15.74 32.55
C ASN A 146 38.73 16.75 33.37
N THR A 147 40.04 16.53 33.50
CA THR A 147 40.97 17.40 34.24
C THR A 147 41.12 18.79 33.62
N LYS A 148 40.77 18.98 32.35
CA LYS A 148 40.82 20.26 31.61
C LYS A 148 39.55 21.08 31.76
N GLY A 149 38.44 20.44 32.14
CA GLY A 149 37.18 21.12 32.45
C GLY A 149 35.98 20.37 31.89
N ASP A 150 34.88 21.10 31.75
CA ASP A 150 33.64 20.62 31.16
C ASP A 150 33.56 21.01 29.68
N SER A 151 33.27 20.03 28.84
CA SER A 151 33.11 20.17 27.40
C SER A 151 31.69 19.76 27.01
N PRO A 152 30.71 20.69 27.08
CA PRO A 152 29.34 20.45 26.62
C PRO A 152 29.26 20.28 25.10
N TYR A 153 28.39 19.39 24.63
CA TYR A 153 28.19 19.06 23.22
C TYR A 153 26.72 18.93 22.83
N ASP A 154 26.44 19.19 21.55
CA ASP A 154 25.15 18.96 20.89
C ASP A 154 25.28 17.82 19.86
N GLN A 155 24.17 17.15 19.56
CA GLN A 155 24.11 16.06 18.59
C GLN A 155 23.12 16.36 17.47
N ARG A 156 23.46 15.96 16.24
CA ARG A 156 22.67 16.22 15.04
C ARG A 156 22.75 15.03 14.08
N MET A 157 21.69 14.85 13.29
CA MET A 157 21.68 13.92 12.17
C MET A 157 21.33 14.67 10.89
N TYR A 158 22.21 14.57 9.89
CA TYR A 158 22.11 15.25 8.61
C TYR A 158 21.61 14.30 7.52
N PHE A 159 20.73 14.82 6.68
CA PHE A 159 20.28 14.21 5.43
C PHE A 159 20.57 15.20 4.31
N GLU A 160 21.68 15.02 3.60
CA GLU A 160 22.28 16.12 2.82
C GLU A 160 21.96 16.08 1.32
N TYR A 161 21.44 14.94 0.83
CA TYR A 161 21.29 14.68 -0.60
C TYR A 161 19.87 14.27 -0.96
N THR A 162 19.38 14.77 -2.10
CA THR A 162 18.01 14.54 -2.59
C THR A 162 17.89 13.32 -3.50
N ASP A 163 18.99 12.65 -3.82
CA ASP A 163 19.04 11.46 -4.68
C ASP A 163 19.10 10.15 -3.87
N THR A 164 18.59 10.17 -2.64
CA THR A 164 18.58 9.06 -1.68
C THR A 164 17.52 9.29 -0.60
N GLY A 165 17.03 8.23 0.05
CA GLY A 165 16.05 8.35 1.13
C GLY A 165 14.73 8.96 0.66
N TYR A 166 14.17 8.43 -0.42
CA TYR A 166 12.88 8.80 -0.98
C TYR A 166 11.99 7.56 -1.10
N VAL A 167 10.67 7.75 -1.13
CA VAL A 167 9.72 6.65 -1.36
C VAL A 167 9.31 6.62 -2.83
N GLN A 168 9.37 5.46 -3.47
CA GLN A 168 9.02 5.30 -4.88
C GLN A 168 8.46 3.89 -5.14
N HIS A 169 7.61 3.77 -6.17
CA HIS A 169 7.16 2.47 -6.67
C HIS A 169 8.23 1.81 -7.53
N LEU A 170 8.81 0.72 -7.03
CA LEU A 170 9.97 0.05 -7.59
C LEU A 170 9.79 -1.46 -7.58
N GLU A 171 10.64 -2.16 -8.34
CA GLU A 171 10.84 -3.60 -8.23
C GLU A 171 12.16 -3.84 -7.49
N ASP A 172 12.12 -4.70 -6.46
CA ASP A 172 13.30 -5.12 -5.72
C ASP A 172 14.03 -6.29 -6.39
N ARG A 173 15.01 -6.88 -5.70
CA ARG A 173 15.81 -8.00 -6.24
C ARG A 173 15.15 -9.37 -6.11
N GLU A 174 14.06 -9.45 -5.36
CA GLU A 174 13.25 -10.65 -5.22
C GLU A 174 12.04 -10.62 -6.16
N ASP A 175 12.05 -9.71 -7.14
CA ASP A 175 11.00 -9.46 -8.13
C ASP A 175 9.68 -8.99 -7.48
N VAL A 176 9.77 -8.33 -6.32
CA VAL A 176 8.61 -7.73 -5.64
C VAL A 176 8.45 -6.29 -6.11
N THR A 177 7.33 -6.00 -6.76
CA THR A 177 6.96 -4.64 -7.18
C THR A 177 6.04 -4.00 -6.13
N ALA A 178 6.51 -2.94 -5.47
CA ALA A 178 5.79 -2.23 -4.41
C ALA A 178 6.33 -0.80 -4.24
N ASP A 179 5.70 -0.01 -3.38
CA ASP A 179 6.29 1.19 -2.79
C ASP A 179 7.39 0.82 -1.79
N PHE A 180 8.57 1.42 -1.95
CA PHE A 180 9.70 1.24 -1.05
C PHE A 180 10.29 2.59 -0.64
N LEU A 181 10.68 2.72 0.62
CA LEU A 181 11.69 3.71 0.99
C LEU A 181 13.05 3.21 0.49
N TYR A 182 13.67 3.99 -0.39
CA TYR A 182 14.81 3.55 -1.19
C TYR A 182 16.08 4.35 -0.90
N PHE A 183 17.17 3.63 -0.66
CA PHE A 183 18.53 4.18 -0.56
C PHE A 183 19.41 3.53 -1.63
N PRO A 184 19.80 4.25 -2.69
CA PRO A 184 20.65 3.69 -3.74
C PRO A 184 22.07 3.40 -3.25
N SER A 185 22.69 2.34 -3.78
CA SER A 185 24.10 1.99 -3.52
C SER A 185 25.04 3.17 -3.80
N GLY A 186 25.96 3.40 -2.88
CA GLY A 186 26.92 4.49 -2.91
C GLY A 186 26.37 5.86 -2.52
N LYS A 187 25.10 5.96 -2.09
CA LYS A 187 24.50 7.20 -1.59
C LYS A 187 24.47 7.26 -0.07
N GLN A 188 24.51 8.48 0.47
CA GLN A 188 24.43 8.69 1.92
C GLN A 188 23.05 8.23 2.42
N ILE A 189 23.05 7.53 3.55
CA ILE A 189 21.85 7.25 4.35
C ILE A 189 21.61 8.44 5.28
N ALA A 190 22.63 8.76 6.10
CA ALA A 190 22.67 9.92 6.96
C ALA A 190 24.12 10.22 7.39
N ARG A 191 24.35 11.40 7.94
CA ARG A 191 25.58 11.75 8.66
C ARG A 191 25.26 12.14 10.10
N TYR A 192 25.89 11.47 11.06
CA TYR A 192 25.86 11.84 12.46
C TYR A 192 26.94 12.88 12.77
N GLU A 193 26.61 13.91 13.56
CA GLU A 193 27.54 14.89 14.11
C GLU A 193 27.35 15.01 15.62
N LEU A 194 28.47 14.98 16.35
CA LEU A 194 28.59 15.49 17.71
C LEU A 194 29.50 16.72 17.68
N GLU A 195 28.98 17.87 18.11
CA GLU A 195 29.73 19.14 18.15
C GLU A 195 29.92 19.60 19.59
N PHE A 196 31.17 19.73 20.02
CA PHE A 196 31.52 20.35 21.28
C PHE A 196 31.38 21.87 21.18
N THR A 197 30.53 22.47 22.02
CA THR A 197 30.40 23.93 22.13
C THR A 197 31.59 24.55 22.86
N THR A 198 32.30 23.74 23.65
CA THR A 198 33.65 24.01 24.18
C THR A 198 34.48 22.77 23.95
N SER A 199 35.58 22.89 23.21
CA SER A 199 36.44 21.78 22.79
C SER A 199 36.77 20.83 23.94
N LEU A 200 36.79 19.53 23.65
CA LEU A 200 37.34 18.53 24.57
C LEU A 200 38.86 18.56 24.46
N GLU A 201 39.56 18.84 25.57
CA GLU A 201 41.02 19.03 25.58
C GLU A 201 41.77 17.93 26.33
N SER A 202 42.97 17.59 25.85
CA SER A 202 43.93 16.71 26.51
C SER A 202 45.34 17.26 26.34
N ASP A 203 46.19 17.05 27.34
CA ASP A 203 47.64 17.17 27.13
C ASP A 203 48.11 16.08 26.16
N VAL A 204 49.22 16.36 25.48
CA VAL A 204 49.97 15.37 24.71
C VAL A 204 51.04 14.77 25.62
N ASP A 205 50.87 13.51 26.00
CA ASP A 205 51.72 12.81 26.98
C ASP A 205 52.60 11.72 26.36
N ASP A 206 53.76 11.49 26.98
CA ASP A 206 54.54 10.28 26.73
C ASP A 206 53.94 9.03 27.41
N SER A 207 54.55 7.86 27.19
CA SER A 207 54.09 6.60 27.78
C SER A 207 54.20 6.52 29.30
N ALA A 208 54.79 7.53 29.96
CA ALA A 208 54.86 7.65 31.41
C ALA A 208 53.82 8.64 31.96
N GLY A 209 52.92 9.17 31.12
CA GLY A 209 51.90 10.15 31.50
C GLY A 209 52.47 11.53 31.77
N SER A 210 53.61 11.87 31.17
CA SER A 210 54.24 13.20 31.27
C SER A 210 54.07 13.98 29.98
N ALA A 211 53.63 15.24 30.10
CA ALA A 211 53.47 16.15 28.96
C ALA A 211 54.74 16.22 28.09
N SER A 212 54.59 15.93 26.80
CA SER A 212 55.68 15.74 25.86
C SER A 212 55.23 16.10 24.44
N SER A 213 55.99 16.97 23.75
CA SER A 213 55.57 17.41 22.41
C SER A 213 55.62 16.34 21.32
N THR A 214 56.33 15.25 21.60
CA THR A 214 56.39 14.04 20.76
C THR A 214 55.68 12.85 21.40
N GLY A 215 54.85 13.09 22.42
CA GLY A 215 54.08 12.06 23.12
C GLY A 215 52.96 11.47 22.27
N ASP A 216 52.54 10.25 22.51
CA ASP A 216 51.49 9.60 21.71
C ASP A 216 50.17 9.48 22.46
N TYR A 217 50.14 9.81 23.75
CA TYR A 217 49.04 9.54 24.66
C TYR A 217 48.22 10.82 24.89
N LEU A 218 46.90 10.68 24.89
CA LEU A 218 45.95 11.75 25.16
C LEU A 218 45.17 11.37 26.43
N THR A 219 45.87 11.27 27.56
CA THR A 219 45.36 10.57 28.76
C THR A 219 44.16 11.25 29.40
N ASP A 220 44.00 12.56 29.22
CA ASP A 220 42.84 13.27 29.77
C ASP A 220 41.52 12.94 29.04
N PHE A 221 41.58 12.31 27.86
CA PHE A 221 40.38 11.76 27.19
C PHE A 221 39.99 10.38 27.71
N GLU A 222 40.93 9.63 28.29
CA GLU A 222 40.69 8.25 28.74
C GLU A 222 39.78 8.23 29.98
N ASP A 223 39.02 7.14 30.11
CA ASP A 223 38.03 6.90 31.18
C ASP A 223 36.89 7.92 31.27
N THR A 224 36.76 8.79 30.27
CA THR A 224 35.64 9.71 30.14
C THR A 224 34.46 9.04 29.43
N GLU A 225 33.24 9.43 29.82
CA GLU A 225 32.01 8.91 29.22
C GLU A 225 31.40 9.92 28.24
N ILE A 226 30.96 9.41 27.09
CA ILE A 226 30.30 10.17 26.04
C ILE A 226 29.06 9.40 25.57
N THR A 227 27.96 10.10 25.32
CA THR A 227 26.73 9.49 24.78
C THR A 227 26.55 9.92 23.34
N MET A 228 26.42 8.96 22.44
CA MET A 228 26.22 9.15 21.00
C MET A 228 24.99 8.36 20.55
N LEU A 229 24.01 9.01 19.91
CA LEU A 229 22.77 8.37 19.43
C LEU A 229 22.10 7.50 20.51
N GLY A 230 21.84 8.08 21.68
CA GLY A 230 21.26 7.41 22.86
C GLY A 230 22.15 6.35 23.53
N SER A 231 23.30 6.00 22.95
CA SER A 231 24.18 4.93 23.43
C SER A 231 25.39 5.51 24.19
N LYS A 232 25.66 4.96 25.37
CA LYS A 232 26.74 5.41 26.25
C LYS A 232 28.03 4.63 25.97
N PHE A 233 29.12 5.37 25.76
CA PHE A 233 30.46 4.85 25.53
C PHE A 233 31.45 5.44 26.53
N THR A 234 32.45 4.67 26.90
CA THR A 234 33.64 5.14 27.61
C THR A 234 34.81 5.18 26.64
N ILE A 235 35.57 6.27 26.60
CA ILE A 235 36.82 6.34 25.85
C ILE A 235 37.88 5.55 26.62
N VAL A 236 38.16 4.33 26.17
CA VAL A 236 39.08 3.42 26.85
C VAL A 236 40.53 3.74 26.50
N THR A 237 40.81 4.04 25.22
CA THR A 237 42.13 4.55 24.84
C THR A 237 42.04 5.73 23.88
N ALA A 238 42.94 6.69 24.04
CA ALA A 238 43.06 7.84 23.16
C ALA A 238 44.52 8.12 22.79
N ARG A 239 44.84 8.07 21.49
CA ARG A 239 46.22 8.16 21.00
C ARG A 239 46.34 9.08 19.79
N ARG A 240 47.51 9.71 19.63
CA ARG A 240 47.91 10.25 18.33
C ARG A 240 48.19 9.11 17.36
N ASN A 241 47.38 8.99 16.32
CA ASN A 241 47.42 7.82 15.45
C ASN A 241 48.80 7.71 14.73
N GLY A 242 49.52 6.62 15.00
CA GLY A 242 50.88 6.40 14.49
C GLY A 242 51.93 7.41 14.99
N GLY A 243 51.67 8.13 16.08
CA GLY A 243 52.56 9.13 16.68
C GLY A 243 52.76 10.41 15.85
N ASN A 244 51.83 10.69 14.93
CA ASN A 244 51.89 11.86 14.06
C ASN A 244 51.02 12.99 14.61
N PRO A 245 51.52 14.25 14.68
CA PRO A 245 50.71 15.39 15.08
C PRO A 245 49.46 15.55 14.20
N GLY A 246 48.34 15.88 14.83
CA GLY A 246 47.04 16.07 14.17
C GLY A 246 46.37 14.78 13.70
N GLN A 247 46.84 13.60 14.10
CA GLN A 247 46.11 12.34 13.89
C GLN A 247 45.55 11.86 15.22
N ILE A 248 44.42 11.18 15.21
CA ILE A 248 43.78 10.66 16.41
C ILE A 248 43.21 9.26 16.20
N LYS A 249 43.28 8.45 17.25
CA LYS A 249 42.60 7.16 17.36
C LYS A 249 41.96 7.10 18.75
N LEU A 250 40.64 6.96 18.76
CA LEU A 250 39.85 6.69 19.95
C LEU A 250 39.37 5.24 19.89
N THR A 251 39.62 4.49 20.96
CA THR A 251 38.97 3.20 21.18
C THR A 251 37.98 3.40 22.30
N MET A 252 36.71 3.13 22.02
CA MET A 252 35.62 3.31 22.95
C MET A 252 34.93 1.99 23.22
N MET A 253 34.38 1.83 24.42
CA MET A 253 33.57 0.66 24.78
C MET A 253 32.24 1.10 25.37
N GLY A 254 31.17 0.57 24.80
CA GLY A 254 29.87 0.47 25.44
C GLY A 254 29.68 -0.94 25.99
N GLY A 255 28.59 -1.15 26.73
CA GLY A 255 28.20 -2.50 27.13
C GLY A 255 27.12 -2.51 28.20
N ALA A 256 26.47 -3.67 28.34
CA ALA A 256 25.40 -3.85 29.31
C ALA A 256 25.88 -3.73 30.77
N VAL A 257 27.13 -4.11 31.03
CA VAL A 257 27.77 -4.06 32.35
C VAL A 257 29.14 -3.41 32.24
N ARG A 258 29.44 -2.51 33.18
CA ARG A 258 30.79 -2.01 33.50
C ARG A 258 31.04 -2.26 34.99
N ASP A 259 32.12 -2.95 35.34
CA ASP A 259 32.46 -3.24 36.74
C ASP A 259 33.96 -3.45 36.93
N THR A 260 34.41 -3.42 38.18
CA THR A 260 35.81 -3.71 38.55
C THR A 260 35.87 -5.01 39.35
N LEU A 261 36.73 -5.94 38.91
CA LEU A 261 37.05 -7.14 39.67
C LEU A 261 38.49 -7.10 40.18
N LEU A 262 38.70 -7.64 41.38
CA LEU A 262 40.04 -7.91 41.92
C LEU A 262 40.49 -9.30 41.47
N GLU A 263 41.79 -9.49 41.29
CA GLU A 263 42.35 -10.79 40.90
C GLU A 263 41.92 -11.89 41.89
N GLY A 264 41.40 -13.00 41.35
CA GLY A 264 40.86 -14.13 42.11
C GLY A 264 39.41 -14.00 42.56
N ASN A 265 38.76 -12.85 42.36
CA ASN A 265 37.34 -12.68 42.66
C ASN A 265 36.45 -13.19 41.53
N THR A 266 35.21 -13.54 41.90
CA THR A 266 34.15 -13.99 40.99
C THR A 266 32.87 -13.23 41.33
N LYS A 267 32.13 -12.81 40.31
CA LYS A 267 30.82 -12.18 40.45
C LYS A 267 29.91 -12.61 39.30
N THR A 268 28.62 -12.74 39.60
CA THR A 268 27.59 -13.07 38.62
C THR A 268 26.89 -11.80 38.16
N TYR A 269 26.73 -11.66 36.84
CA TYR A 269 26.07 -10.56 36.16
C TYR A 269 24.90 -11.10 35.35
N THR A 270 23.81 -10.36 35.27
CA THR A 270 22.64 -10.76 34.46
C THR A 270 22.50 -9.80 33.28
N ILE A 271 22.54 -10.33 32.07
CA ILE A 271 22.31 -9.59 30.81
C ILE A 271 21.15 -10.28 30.09
N ASP A 272 20.12 -9.52 29.73
CA ASP A 272 18.90 -10.01 29.05
C ASP A 272 18.26 -11.26 29.71
N GLY A 273 18.29 -11.31 31.05
CA GLY A 273 17.73 -12.40 31.84
C GLY A 273 18.59 -13.67 31.89
N LYS A 274 19.81 -13.64 31.32
CA LYS A 274 20.80 -14.72 31.41
C LYS A 274 21.94 -14.35 32.35
N ASP A 275 22.32 -15.28 33.22
CA ASP A 275 23.40 -15.11 34.18
C ASP A 275 24.77 -15.48 33.59
N TYR A 276 25.76 -14.66 33.91
CA TYR A 276 27.15 -14.79 33.51
C TYR A 276 28.03 -14.70 34.77
N GLU A 277 28.66 -15.81 35.14
CA GLU A 277 29.65 -15.84 36.22
C GLU A 277 31.01 -15.45 35.65
N ALA A 278 31.48 -14.23 35.94
CA ALA A 278 32.79 -13.74 35.52
C ALA A 278 33.78 -13.74 36.69
N SER A 279 34.99 -14.24 36.44
CA SER A 279 36.09 -14.26 37.39
C SER A 279 37.35 -13.69 36.76
N LEU A 280 38.05 -12.83 37.48
CA LEU A 280 39.35 -12.30 37.06
C LEU A 280 40.45 -13.28 37.47
N ALA A 281 40.99 -14.02 36.50
CA ALA A 281 41.85 -15.16 36.74
C ALA A 281 43.34 -14.80 36.84
N PHE A 282 43.76 -13.71 36.18
CA PHE A 282 45.15 -13.27 36.12
C PHE A 282 45.21 -11.77 35.81
N VAL A 283 46.17 -11.08 36.44
CA VAL A 283 46.53 -9.69 36.12
C VAL A 283 48.04 -9.54 36.20
N ASP A 284 48.63 -8.87 35.21
CA ASP A 284 49.99 -8.33 35.30
C ASP A 284 50.02 -6.82 35.00
N ALA A 285 51.22 -6.28 34.78
CA ALA A 285 51.41 -4.86 34.54
C ALA A 285 50.61 -4.29 33.35
N ASN A 286 50.34 -5.10 32.33
CA ASN A 286 49.74 -4.64 31.07
C ASN A 286 48.62 -5.54 30.54
N SER A 287 48.40 -6.73 31.11
CA SER A 287 47.39 -7.66 30.61
C SER A 287 46.57 -8.34 31.72
N ALA A 288 45.40 -8.81 31.32
CA ALA A 288 44.46 -9.51 32.17
C ALA A 288 43.83 -10.72 31.47
N LYS A 289 43.34 -11.67 32.28
CA LYS A 289 42.53 -12.80 31.80
C LYS A 289 41.31 -13.01 32.66
N PHE A 290 40.18 -13.21 32.01
CA PHE A 290 38.93 -13.55 32.66
C PHE A 290 38.58 -15.03 32.44
N THR A 291 37.72 -15.55 33.29
CA THR A 291 36.96 -16.78 33.06
C THR A 291 35.49 -16.43 33.20
N VAL A 292 34.72 -16.54 32.12
CA VAL A 292 33.28 -16.27 32.09
C VAL A 292 32.54 -17.57 31.82
N ASN A 293 31.65 -17.98 32.73
CA ASN A 293 30.92 -19.27 32.65
C ASN A 293 31.82 -20.50 32.41
N GLY A 294 33.04 -20.45 32.95
CA GLY A 294 34.05 -21.51 32.78
C GLY A 294 34.86 -21.44 31.48
N GLU A 295 34.60 -20.50 30.59
CA GLU A 295 35.39 -20.21 29.39
C GLU A 295 36.44 -19.13 29.71
N GLY A 296 37.72 -19.42 29.47
CA GLY A 296 38.82 -18.48 29.69
C GLY A 296 39.07 -17.59 28.48
N THR A 297 39.34 -16.31 28.70
CA THR A 297 39.71 -15.38 27.63
C THR A 297 41.15 -15.57 27.18
N ARG A 298 41.50 -14.96 26.04
CA ARG A 298 42.89 -14.64 25.68
C ARG A 298 43.52 -13.69 26.71
N ASP A 299 44.82 -13.46 26.58
CA ASP A 299 45.48 -12.34 27.26
C ASP A 299 44.99 -11.03 26.66
N MET A 300 44.42 -10.15 27.47
CA MET A 300 43.76 -8.93 27.03
C MET A 300 44.49 -7.71 27.58
N LEU A 301 44.84 -6.77 26.70
CA LEU A 301 45.39 -5.45 27.04
C LEU A 301 44.26 -4.43 27.27
N ASP A 302 44.58 -3.23 27.75
CA ASP A 302 43.64 -2.11 27.75
C ASP A 302 43.11 -1.85 26.33
N GLY A 303 41.78 -1.76 26.19
CA GLY A 303 41.12 -1.60 24.89
C GLY A 303 40.89 -2.90 24.11
N ASP A 304 41.35 -4.06 24.62
CA ASP A 304 41.07 -5.35 24.00
C ASP A 304 39.67 -5.86 24.35
N THR A 305 39.07 -6.54 23.36
CA THR A 305 37.87 -7.35 23.53
C THR A 305 38.15 -8.82 23.23
N ASP A 306 37.35 -9.70 23.82
CA ASP A 306 37.33 -11.13 23.53
C ASP A 306 35.89 -11.62 23.44
N LYS A 307 35.58 -12.36 22.37
CA LYS A 307 34.23 -12.86 22.08
C LYS A 307 34.11 -14.29 22.53
N LEU A 308 33.22 -14.54 23.50
CA LEU A 308 32.98 -15.85 24.06
C LEU A 308 32.22 -16.75 23.08
N SER A 309 32.22 -18.06 23.34
CA SER A 309 31.57 -19.06 22.49
C SER A 309 30.06 -18.86 22.30
N ASP A 310 29.40 -18.17 23.23
CA ASP A 310 27.97 -17.83 23.13
C ASP A 310 27.69 -16.49 22.42
N GLY A 311 28.74 -15.83 21.93
CA GLY A 311 28.67 -14.55 21.22
C GLY A 311 28.77 -13.32 22.12
N THR A 312 28.72 -13.47 23.44
CA THR A 312 28.90 -12.36 24.39
C THR A 312 30.35 -11.88 24.36
N THR A 313 30.55 -10.57 24.31
CA THR A 313 31.89 -9.98 24.32
C THR A 313 32.25 -9.47 25.71
N ILE A 314 33.48 -9.73 26.15
CA ILE A 314 34.10 -9.07 27.30
C ILE A 314 35.16 -8.09 26.80
N GLY A 315 35.25 -6.91 27.41
CA GLY A 315 36.22 -5.87 27.06
C GLY A 315 36.98 -5.37 28.27
N VAL A 316 38.27 -5.07 28.13
CA VAL A 316 39.09 -4.48 29.20
C VAL A 316 39.16 -2.97 29.04
N SER A 317 38.78 -2.25 30.09
CA SER A 317 38.86 -0.78 30.15
C SER A 317 40.19 -0.34 30.76
N GLU A 318 40.47 -0.77 31.99
CA GLU A 318 41.65 -0.34 32.74
C GLU A 318 42.23 -1.51 33.52
N ILE A 319 43.56 -1.68 33.46
CA ILE A 319 44.32 -2.63 34.28
C ILE A 319 45.10 -1.88 35.36
N LEU A 320 44.80 -2.18 36.62
CA LEU A 320 45.57 -1.71 37.77
C LEU A 320 46.40 -2.85 38.35
N TYR A 321 47.73 -2.71 38.28
CA TYR A 321 48.67 -3.68 38.83
C TYR A 321 49.75 -3.01 39.68
N GLN A 322 50.02 -3.59 40.85
CA GLN A 322 50.97 -3.07 41.83
C GLN A 322 51.96 -4.15 42.26
N ASP A 323 53.17 -4.12 41.68
CA ASP A 323 54.25 -5.10 41.90
C ASP A 323 54.93 -4.96 43.28
N TYR A 324 54.15 -5.11 44.34
CA TYR A 324 54.66 -5.23 45.71
C TYR A 324 53.71 -6.10 46.55
N ALA A 325 54.23 -6.68 47.63
CA ALA A 325 53.44 -7.58 48.47
C ALA A 325 52.21 -6.86 49.08
N GLY A 326 51.02 -7.35 48.76
CA GLY A 326 49.75 -6.74 49.16
C GLY A 326 49.30 -5.58 48.27
N GLY A 327 49.93 -5.38 47.11
CA GLY A 327 49.46 -4.47 46.07
C GLY A 327 48.09 -4.87 45.52
N VAL A 328 47.37 -3.89 44.98
CA VAL A 328 46.06 -4.09 44.37
C VAL A 328 46.23 -4.54 42.92
N HIS A 329 45.61 -5.68 42.58
CA HIS A 329 45.49 -6.17 41.21
C HIS A 329 44.00 -6.18 40.85
N SER A 330 43.58 -5.28 39.97
CA SER A 330 42.18 -5.17 39.55
C SER A 330 42.06 -4.80 38.08
N VAL A 331 40.92 -5.14 37.51
CA VAL A 331 40.59 -4.79 36.13
C VAL A 331 39.19 -4.23 36.10
N GLU A 332 39.05 -3.05 35.50
CA GLU A 332 37.76 -2.54 35.06
C GLU A 332 37.45 -3.12 33.67
N PHE A 333 36.25 -3.67 33.51
CA PHE A 333 35.87 -4.41 32.32
C PHE A 333 34.41 -4.17 31.95
N PHE A 334 34.09 -4.47 30.69
CA PHE A 334 32.75 -4.50 30.14
C PHE A 334 32.32 -5.94 29.88
N LEU A 335 31.06 -6.28 30.18
CA LEU A 335 30.44 -7.53 29.75
C LEU A 335 29.23 -7.23 28.87
N GLY A 336 29.12 -7.96 27.75
CA GLY A 336 28.30 -7.53 26.62
C GLY A 336 28.90 -6.29 25.96
N ALA A 337 30.24 -6.25 25.85
CA ALA A 337 30.97 -5.10 25.37
C ALA A 337 30.71 -4.86 23.87
N GLN A 338 30.57 -3.59 23.48
CA GLN A 338 30.59 -3.13 22.10
C GLN A 338 31.78 -2.20 21.94
N LYS A 339 32.79 -2.64 21.20
CA LYS A 339 33.99 -1.84 20.94
C LYS A 339 33.79 -1.03 19.68
N ILE A 340 34.10 0.26 19.74
CA ILE A 340 34.13 1.15 18.58
C ILE A 340 35.51 1.77 18.48
N GLU A 341 36.10 1.75 17.29
CA GLU A 341 37.33 2.49 16.99
C GLU A 341 37.03 3.60 16.00
N LEU A 342 37.30 4.84 16.43
CA LEU A 342 37.22 6.04 15.61
C LEU A 342 38.64 6.51 15.31
N LYS A 343 38.95 6.74 14.04
CA LYS A 343 40.29 7.10 13.61
C LYS A 343 40.23 8.23 12.61
N ASP A 344 41.17 9.16 12.74
CA ASP A 344 41.40 10.23 11.77
C ASP A 344 42.90 10.44 11.54
N THR A 345 43.28 10.75 10.30
CA THR A 345 44.66 11.02 9.89
C THR A 345 44.98 12.50 9.71
N ASN A 346 44.01 13.40 9.85
CA ASN A 346 44.19 14.84 9.87
C ASN A 346 43.00 15.58 10.52
N SER A 347 43.06 15.80 11.82
CA SER A 347 42.05 16.53 12.59
C SER A 347 41.90 18.01 12.25
N ASN A 348 42.82 18.59 11.47
CA ASN A 348 42.72 19.97 10.98
C ASN A 348 41.97 20.07 9.63
N SER A 349 41.40 18.97 9.13
CA SER A 349 40.58 18.95 7.90
C SER A 349 39.25 18.26 8.15
N SER A 350 38.24 18.62 7.37
CA SER A 350 36.93 17.99 7.37
C SER A 350 36.90 16.81 6.38
N ALA A 351 37.90 15.94 6.42
CA ALA A 351 38.11 14.90 5.41
C ALA A 351 37.93 13.51 6.02
N TYR A 352 36.92 12.79 5.56
CA TYR A 352 36.70 11.38 5.90
C TYR A 352 37.89 10.54 5.48
N SER A 353 38.70 10.14 6.46
CA SER A 353 40.02 9.56 6.19
C SER A 353 40.14 8.09 6.56
N ASN A 354 39.19 7.57 7.34
CA ASN A 354 39.16 6.17 7.77
C ASN A 354 37.73 5.64 7.94
N GLU A 355 37.57 4.34 7.77
CA GLU A 355 36.34 3.62 8.07
C GLU A 355 36.20 3.39 9.57
N LEU A 356 34.95 3.38 10.03
CA LEU A 356 34.54 2.97 11.36
C LEU A 356 34.93 1.50 11.57
N LYS A 357 35.33 1.15 12.80
CA LYS A 357 35.35 -0.25 13.21
C LYS A 357 34.46 -0.51 14.40
N VAL A 358 33.76 -1.63 14.36
CA VAL A 358 32.94 -2.15 15.46
C VAL A 358 33.37 -3.58 15.74
N ASP A 359 33.69 -3.88 17.00
CA ASP A 359 34.16 -5.20 17.45
C ASP A 359 35.33 -5.77 16.62
N ASP A 360 36.28 -4.89 16.27
CA ASP A 360 37.46 -5.13 15.43
C ASP A 360 37.17 -5.42 13.94
N GLU A 361 35.91 -5.43 13.52
CA GLU A 361 35.48 -5.48 12.11
C GLU A 361 35.43 -4.06 11.53
N THR A 362 35.97 -3.88 10.32
CA THR A 362 35.80 -2.64 9.56
C THR A 362 34.41 -2.62 8.97
N ILE A 363 33.69 -1.52 9.12
CA ILE A 363 32.32 -1.36 8.62
C ILE A 363 32.37 -0.63 7.29
N ASP A 364 32.01 -1.32 6.21
CA ASP A 364 31.99 -0.75 4.88
C ASP A 364 30.89 0.33 4.79
N GLY A 365 31.18 1.44 4.11
CA GLY A 365 30.23 2.57 3.97
C GLY A 365 30.13 3.52 5.18
N ALA A 366 30.71 3.18 6.34
CA ALA A 366 30.77 4.06 7.51
C ALA A 366 32.14 4.74 7.64
N THR A 367 32.23 6.05 7.41
CA THR A 367 33.50 6.80 7.49
C THR A 367 33.52 7.85 8.59
N VAL A 368 34.70 8.04 9.17
CA VAL A 368 34.94 8.87 10.36
C VAL A 368 35.70 10.14 9.96
N ASP A 369 35.26 11.27 10.53
CA ASP A 369 35.93 12.57 10.49
C ASP A 369 35.91 13.20 11.89
N ILE A 370 37.08 13.36 12.51
CA ILE A 370 37.25 13.99 13.83
C ILE A 370 37.96 15.32 13.64
N GLN A 371 37.23 16.42 13.83
CA GLN A 371 37.76 17.77 13.65
C GLN A 371 38.24 18.35 14.98
N GLY A 372 39.34 19.09 14.94
CA GLY A 372 39.95 19.69 16.11
C GLY A 372 41.28 20.38 15.80
N SER A 373 42.19 20.36 16.78
CA SER A 373 43.55 20.89 16.61
C SER A 373 44.58 20.15 17.47
N ASP A 374 45.83 20.16 17.02
CA ASP A 374 46.99 19.64 17.75
C ASP A 374 48.14 20.65 17.63
N ASP A 375 48.48 21.33 18.73
CA ASP A 375 49.62 22.26 18.78
C ASP A 375 50.90 21.62 19.33
N SER A 376 50.90 20.28 19.41
CA SER A 376 51.90 19.43 20.06
C SER A 376 51.99 19.55 21.57
N SER A 377 51.28 20.45 22.24
CA SER A 377 51.15 20.44 23.70
C SER A 377 49.75 20.03 24.16
N THR A 378 48.74 20.45 23.41
CA THR A 378 47.33 20.20 23.68
C THR A 378 46.68 19.70 22.41
N PHE A 379 45.94 18.60 22.54
CA PHE A 379 45.04 18.09 21.52
C PHE A 379 43.62 18.52 21.86
N LYS A 380 42.87 18.97 20.86
CA LYS A 380 41.47 19.37 20.98
C LYS A 380 40.60 18.54 20.04
N ILE A 381 39.42 18.17 20.51
CA ILE A 381 38.33 17.64 19.68
C ILE A 381 37.19 18.66 19.71
N ASP A 382 36.83 19.15 18.53
CA ASP A 382 35.71 20.06 18.33
C ASP A 382 34.49 19.31 17.80
N LYS A 383 34.68 18.33 16.90
CA LYS A 383 33.59 17.54 16.30
C LYS A 383 33.96 16.09 16.09
N ILE A 384 32.95 15.23 16.15
CA ILE A 384 33.02 13.84 15.68
C ILE A 384 31.89 13.65 14.67
N ASN A 385 32.26 13.31 13.43
CA ASN A 385 31.33 13.03 12.34
C ASN A 385 31.43 11.57 11.92
N ILE A 386 30.29 10.93 11.69
CA ILE A 386 30.19 9.60 11.10
C ILE A 386 29.26 9.68 9.89
N ASN A 387 29.80 9.52 8.69
CA ASN A 387 29.02 9.45 7.46
C ASN A 387 28.68 7.98 7.17
N MET A 388 27.39 7.69 6.99
CA MET A 388 26.89 6.35 6.68
C MET A 388 26.38 6.34 5.25
N THR A 389 27.00 5.53 4.40
CA THR A 389 26.70 5.39 2.97
C THR A 389 26.21 3.97 2.72
N ALA A 390 25.12 3.83 1.96
CA ALA A 390 24.62 2.54 1.55
C ALA A 390 25.66 1.82 0.68
N ASP A 391 26.07 0.63 1.08
CA ASP A 391 26.99 -0.20 0.29
C ASP A 391 26.24 -0.89 -0.86
N ASP A 392 24.94 -1.12 -0.67
CA ASP A 392 24.03 -1.69 -1.64
C ASP A 392 22.72 -0.89 -1.80
N ASN A 393 21.86 -1.31 -2.73
CA ASN A 393 20.53 -0.77 -2.91
C ASN A 393 19.61 -1.31 -1.79
N TYR A 394 19.15 -0.43 -0.90
CA TYR A 394 18.24 -0.82 0.17
C TYR A 394 16.80 -0.45 -0.15
N TYR A 395 15.96 -1.48 -0.21
CA TYR A 395 14.52 -1.39 -0.40
C TYR A 395 13.82 -1.66 0.93
N VAL A 396 13.32 -0.63 1.61
CA VAL A 396 12.59 -0.80 2.87
C VAL A 396 11.08 -0.84 2.56
N PRO A 397 10.42 -2.02 2.69
CA PRO A 397 9.01 -2.16 2.35
C PRO A 397 8.10 -1.48 3.38
N ALA A 398 6.83 -1.27 3.02
CA ALA A 398 5.81 -0.84 3.96
C ALA A 398 5.76 -1.78 5.19
N GLY A 399 5.78 -1.20 6.39
CA GLY A 399 5.87 -1.91 7.66
C GLY A 399 7.29 -2.34 8.06
N GLY A 400 8.28 -2.16 7.18
CA GLY A 400 9.68 -2.50 7.42
C GLY A 400 10.52 -1.39 8.05
N LYS A 401 11.78 -1.72 8.32
CA LYS A 401 12.80 -0.78 8.78
C LYS A 401 14.18 -1.12 8.21
N LEU A 402 15.03 -0.11 8.09
CA LEU A 402 16.30 -0.20 7.39
C LEU A 402 17.26 -1.20 8.04
N SER A 403 17.29 -1.31 9.38
CA SER A 403 18.16 -2.28 10.07
C SER A 403 17.81 -3.75 9.79
N GLU A 404 16.61 -4.03 9.27
CA GLU A 404 16.14 -5.36 8.88
C GLU A 404 16.20 -5.59 7.37
N ASN A 405 16.78 -4.66 6.61
CA ASN A 405 16.94 -4.83 5.18
C ASN A 405 17.79 -6.08 4.88
N PRO A 406 17.34 -7.00 4.00
CA PRO A 406 18.07 -8.23 3.73
C PRO A 406 19.46 -8.01 3.11
N GLU A 407 19.67 -6.87 2.44
CA GLU A 407 20.94 -6.53 1.78
C GLU A 407 21.89 -5.75 2.70
N LEU A 408 21.44 -5.37 3.90
CA LEU A 408 22.30 -4.78 4.93
C LEU A 408 23.07 -5.89 5.65
N ASP A 409 24.18 -6.33 5.05
CA ASP A 409 25.04 -7.38 5.58
C ASP A 409 25.70 -7.00 6.92
N GLU A 410 25.99 -5.70 7.11
CA GLU A 410 26.64 -5.14 8.29
C GLU A 410 25.73 -4.15 9.04
N PRO A 411 24.86 -4.61 9.97
CA PRO A 411 23.95 -3.72 10.72
C PRO A 411 24.66 -2.63 11.54
N ALA A 412 25.98 -2.74 11.73
CA ALA A 412 26.79 -1.72 12.39
C ALA A 412 27.02 -0.47 11.52
N LEU A 413 26.69 -0.51 10.22
CA LEU A 413 26.62 0.66 9.34
C LEU A 413 25.68 1.71 9.92
N LEU A 414 24.56 1.29 10.51
CA LEU A 414 23.71 2.16 11.33
C LEU A 414 24.41 2.39 12.67
N PHE A 415 25.29 3.38 12.70
CA PHE A 415 26.18 3.69 13.82
C PHE A 415 25.44 3.63 15.17
N THR A 416 26.08 3.00 16.16
CA THR A 416 25.56 2.62 17.49
C THR A 416 24.45 1.56 17.54
N LYS A 417 23.72 1.31 16.44
CA LYS A 417 22.50 0.48 16.41
C LYS A 417 21.40 1.00 17.36
N GLY A 418 21.51 2.25 17.80
CA GLY A 418 20.58 2.92 18.72
C GLY A 418 19.33 3.49 18.05
N TRP A 419 19.27 3.42 16.72
CA TRP A 419 18.27 4.10 15.90
C TRP A 419 17.98 3.34 14.61
N ASP A 420 16.91 3.75 13.92
CA ASP A 420 16.50 3.18 12.63
C ASP A 420 15.75 4.20 11.75
N ILE A 421 15.54 3.83 10.49
CA ILE A 421 14.60 4.50 9.57
C ILE A 421 13.52 3.49 9.18
N GLU A 422 12.27 3.81 9.49
CA GLU A 422 11.14 2.90 9.33
C GLU A 422 10.14 3.46 8.33
N TYR A 423 9.65 2.60 7.43
CA TYR A 423 8.60 2.95 6.48
C TYR A 423 7.29 2.26 6.88
N ARG A 424 6.22 3.03 7.06
CA ARG A 424 4.91 2.54 7.52
C ARG A 424 3.86 2.45 6.40
N GLY A 425 4.28 2.59 5.15
CA GLY A 425 3.42 2.60 3.98
C GLY A 425 2.89 4.00 3.66
N LEU A 426 1.95 4.06 2.73
CA LEU A 426 1.23 5.28 2.38
C LEU A 426 0.07 5.52 3.36
N SER A 427 -0.34 6.79 3.53
CA SER A 427 -1.54 7.13 4.28
C SER A 427 -2.78 6.51 3.63
N ASP A 428 -3.71 6.05 4.47
CA ASP A 428 -4.93 5.37 4.01
C ASP A 428 -6.00 6.40 3.67
N GLU A 429 -5.94 6.92 2.44
CA GLU A 429 -6.97 7.81 1.90
C GLU A 429 -8.01 7.02 1.09
N GLY A 430 -9.29 7.26 1.38
CA GLY A 430 -10.37 6.70 0.57
C GLY A 430 -10.22 7.14 -0.89
N SER A 431 -10.68 6.33 -1.82
CA SER A 431 -10.46 6.56 -3.25
C SER A 431 -11.70 6.25 -4.09
N GLU A 432 -11.63 6.61 -5.36
CA GLU A 432 -12.57 6.21 -6.40
C GLU A 432 -11.85 5.48 -7.54
N GLU A 433 -12.60 4.66 -8.26
CA GLU A 433 -12.11 4.00 -9.46
C GLU A 433 -12.48 4.83 -10.70
N ILE A 434 -11.48 5.06 -11.56
CA ILE A 434 -11.65 5.52 -12.93
C ILE A 434 -11.14 4.40 -13.84
N SER A 435 -11.89 3.99 -14.87
CA SER A 435 -11.43 2.93 -15.77
C SER A 435 -11.77 3.20 -17.24
N ILE A 436 -10.84 2.83 -18.13
CA ILE A 436 -11.09 2.78 -19.58
C ILE A 436 -11.00 1.32 -19.99
N LYS A 437 -12.15 0.73 -20.34
CA LYS A 437 -12.27 -0.71 -20.59
C LYS A 437 -13.02 -0.99 -21.87
N ALA A 438 -12.76 -2.16 -22.45
CA ALA A 438 -13.46 -2.60 -23.64
C ALA A 438 -14.90 -3.03 -23.30
N ALA A 439 -15.88 -2.54 -24.06
CA ALA A 439 -17.27 -3.03 -24.02
C ALA A 439 -17.51 -4.11 -25.09
N GLY A 440 -16.60 -4.21 -26.04
CA GLY A 440 -16.58 -5.17 -27.15
C GLY A 440 -15.20 -5.15 -27.83
N SER A 441 -15.02 -5.93 -28.90
CA SER A 441 -13.76 -5.92 -29.68
C SER A 441 -13.51 -4.58 -30.40
N ASP A 442 -14.58 -3.82 -30.60
CA ASP A 442 -14.64 -2.59 -31.38
C ASP A 442 -15.06 -1.39 -30.53
N ASP A 443 -15.27 -1.55 -29.22
CA ASP A 443 -15.85 -0.54 -28.33
C ASP A 443 -15.05 -0.34 -27.05
N TYR A 444 -14.89 0.92 -26.63
CA TYR A 444 -14.36 1.28 -25.32
C TYR A 444 -15.27 2.27 -24.59
N GLU A 445 -15.31 2.14 -23.27
CA GLU A 445 -16.08 2.95 -22.33
C GLU A 445 -15.17 3.55 -21.26
N LEU A 446 -15.50 4.76 -20.79
CA LEU A 446 -14.92 5.41 -19.62
C LEU A 446 -15.89 5.28 -18.44
N ASN A 447 -15.42 4.71 -17.33
CA ASN A 447 -16.15 4.66 -16.06
C ASN A 447 -15.54 5.61 -15.05
N PHE A 448 -16.38 6.31 -14.30
CA PHE A 448 -15.98 7.24 -13.24
C PHE A 448 -17.18 7.56 -12.34
N LEU A 449 -16.95 8.22 -11.20
CA LEU A 449 -18.03 8.77 -10.36
C LEU A 449 -18.33 10.22 -10.75
N ASP A 450 -19.61 10.54 -10.97
CA ASP A 450 -20.08 11.90 -11.26
C ASP A 450 -19.94 12.84 -10.05
N GLY A 451 -20.25 14.14 -10.22
CA GLY A 451 -20.15 15.11 -9.12
C GLY A 451 -21.03 14.80 -7.88
N LYS A 452 -21.95 13.83 -7.96
CA LYS A 452 -22.78 13.34 -6.85
C LYS A 452 -22.33 11.97 -6.30
N GLY A 453 -21.31 11.36 -6.89
CA GLY A 453 -20.80 10.04 -6.51
C GLY A 453 -21.56 8.87 -7.16
N ASN A 454 -22.33 9.10 -8.23
CA ASN A 454 -22.95 8.01 -8.98
C ASN A 454 -22.01 7.49 -10.05
N GLU A 455 -21.99 6.17 -10.24
CA GLU A 455 -21.19 5.53 -11.29
C GLU A 455 -21.75 5.87 -12.68
N VAL A 456 -20.89 6.45 -13.52
CA VAL A 456 -21.17 6.73 -14.92
C VAL A 456 -20.40 5.75 -15.77
N ASN A 457 -21.09 5.11 -16.72
CA ASN A 457 -20.46 4.40 -17.83
C ASN A 457 -20.71 5.20 -19.12
N LEU A 458 -19.65 5.81 -19.64
CA LEU A 458 -19.69 6.71 -20.79
C LEU A 458 -19.07 6.03 -22.02
N PRO A 459 -19.84 5.79 -23.09
CA PRO A 459 -19.28 5.31 -24.36
C PRO A 459 -18.26 6.29 -24.93
N LEU A 460 -17.04 5.80 -25.16
CA LEU A 460 -15.90 6.64 -25.52
C LEU A 460 -15.59 6.55 -27.00
N VAL A 461 -15.44 5.34 -27.54
CA VAL A 461 -15.05 5.13 -28.94
C VAL A 461 -15.53 3.79 -29.49
N ASN A 462 -16.00 3.80 -30.73
CA ASN A 462 -16.35 2.61 -31.53
C ASN A 462 -15.56 2.58 -32.86
N ALA A 463 -15.11 1.41 -33.30
CA ALA A 463 -14.50 1.20 -34.62
C ALA A 463 -15.55 0.88 -35.70
N VAL A 464 -16.16 1.92 -36.29
CA VAL A 464 -17.23 1.76 -37.30
C VAL A 464 -16.81 1.07 -38.59
N SER A 465 -15.57 1.24 -39.06
CA SER A 465 -15.00 0.47 -40.18
C SER A 465 -13.50 0.72 -40.39
N GLY A 466 -12.72 -0.34 -40.60
CA GLY A 466 -11.30 -0.22 -40.95
C GLY A 466 -10.50 0.52 -39.87
N SER A 467 -10.09 1.75 -40.15
CA SER A 467 -9.37 2.62 -39.20
C SER A 467 -10.19 3.83 -38.73
N VAL A 468 -11.47 3.92 -39.13
CA VAL A 468 -12.34 5.04 -38.76
C VAL A 468 -12.96 4.76 -37.41
N ILE A 469 -12.84 5.72 -36.51
CA ILE A 469 -13.54 5.72 -35.23
C ILE A 469 -14.81 6.57 -35.30
N ARG A 470 -15.86 6.13 -34.60
CA ARG A 470 -16.87 7.02 -34.04
C ARG A 470 -16.47 7.34 -32.60
N PHE A 471 -16.59 8.59 -32.22
CA PHE A 471 -16.40 9.02 -30.84
C PHE A 471 -17.76 8.91 -30.16
N GLY A 472 -17.97 7.93 -29.27
CA GLY A 472 -19.28 7.43 -28.86
C GLY A 472 -19.40 5.92 -29.01
N ASP A 473 -20.61 5.42 -29.25
CA ASP A 473 -20.89 3.98 -29.44
C ASP A 473 -21.11 3.60 -30.92
N ASN A 474 -21.68 2.42 -31.17
CA ASN A 474 -21.92 1.88 -32.51
C ASN A 474 -23.02 2.63 -33.29
N ASP A 475 -23.86 3.42 -32.62
CA ASP A 475 -25.01 4.11 -33.22
C ASP A 475 -24.99 5.63 -32.98
N ASP A 476 -24.51 6.08 -31.82
CA ASP A 476 -24.66 7.43 -31.28
C ASP A 476 -23.30 8.09 -30.94
N ASP A 477 -23.20 9.41 -31.12
CA ASP A 477 -21.96 10.18 -30.92
C ASP A 477 -21.82 10.66 -29.46
N LEU A 478 -20.60 10.74 -28.94
CA LEU A 478 -20.21 11.46 -27.73
C LEU A 478 -19.77 12.89 -28.10
N ILE A 479 -20.39 13.89 -27.50
CA ILE A 479 -20.15 15.30 -27.77
C ILE A 479 -19.49 15.96 -26.55
N VAL A 480 -18.21 16.30 -26.70
CA VAL A 480 -17.39 17.01 -25.68
C VAL A 480 -17.03 18.44 -26.07
N ASN A 481 -17.57 18.94 -27.18
CA ASN A 481 -17.36 20.31 -27.65
C ASN A 481 -18.69 21.05 -27.83
N GLU A 482 -18.77 22.27 -27.30
CA GLU A 482 -20.04 23.03 -27.23
C GLU A 482 -20.66 23.38 -28.59
N ASN A 483 -19.83 23.62 -29.61
CA ASN A 483 -20.28 24.05 -30.95
C ASN A 483 -20.63 22.88 -31.89
N LYS A 484 -20.94 21.70 -31.35
CA LYS A 484 -21.29 20.50 -32.11
C LYS A 484 -22.79 20.22 -32.02
N SER A 485 -23.35 19.73 -33.12
CA SER A 485 -24.75 19.34 -33.15
C SER A 485 -24.93 18.05 -32.36
N ILE A 486 -25.90 18.03 -31.45
CA ILE A 486 -26.30 16.85 -30.67
C ILE A 486 -27.62 16.38 -31.27
N THR A 487 -27.63 15.16 -31.80
CA THR A 487 -28.79 14.46 -32.35
C THR A 487 -29.40 13.51 -31.31
N LYS A 488 -30.60 13.01 -31.59
CA LYS A 488 -31.28 12.14 -30.64
C LYS A 488 -30.43 10.90 -30.37
N ASP A 489 -30.38 10.55 -29.10
CA ASP A 489 -29.64 9.46 -28.48
C ASP A 489 -28.12 9.68 -28.38
N ASP A 490 -27.58 10.80 -28.87
CA ASP A 490 -26.19 11.21 -28.61
C ASP A 490 -25.91 11.52 -27.13
N TYR A 491 -24.67 11.29 -26.72
CA TYR A 491 -24.12 11.54 -25.39
C TYR A 491 -23.41 12.89 -25.33
N PHE A 492 -23.38 13.51 -24.16
CA PHE A 492 -22.59 14.71 -23.91
C PHE A 492 -22.27 14.85 -22.42
N VAL A 493 -21.22 15.60 -22.09
CA VAL A 493 -20.83 15.88 -20.71
C VAL A 493 -20.97 17.37 -20.45
N VAL A 494 -21.51 17.71 -19.28
CA VAL A 494 -21.61 19.09 -18.80
C VAL A 494 -20.87 19.24 -17.49
N THR A 495 -20.17 20.37 -17.33
CA THR A 495 -19.29 20.68 -16.21
C THR A 495 -19.43 22.15 -15.85
N ASP A 496 -19.67 22.48 -14.59
CA ASP A 496 -19.79 23.87 -14.17
C ASP A 496 -18.40 24.50 -13.99
N VAL A 497 -17.92 25.23 -14.99
CA VAL A 497 -16.58 25.85 -14.94
C VAL A 497 -16.53 27.12 -14.09
N SER A 498 -17.63 27.50 -13.44
CA SER A 498 -17.61 28.60 -12.47
C SER A 498 -16.95 28.22 -11.15
N ASP A 499 -16.83 26.91 -10.86
CA ASP A 499 -16.08 26.35 -9.74
C ASP A 499 -14.60 26.07 -10.12
N THR A 500 -13.76 25.92 -9.10
CA THR A 500 -12.34 25.55 -9.24
C THR A 500 -12.22 24.18 -9.94
N ASP A 501 -11.23 24.02 -10.82
CA ASP A 501 -10.92 22.71 -11.40
C ASP A 501 -10.59 21.70 -10.28
N GLY A 502 -11.06 20.47 -10.41
CA GLY A 502 -11.02 19.47 -9.34
C GLY A 502 -12.20 19.55 -8.36
N GLU A 503 -12.83 20.72 -8.22
CA GLU A 503 -14.05 20.89 -7.40
C GLU A 503 -15.34 20.91 -8.23
N ARG A 504 -15.24 21.02 -9.57
CA ARG A 504 -16.41 21.18 -10.45
C ARG A 504 -17.30 19.95 -10.44
N GLN A 505 -18.61 20.17 -10.45
CA GLN A 505 -19.56 19.06 -10.63
C GLN A 505 -19.77 18.78 -12.11
N SER A 506 -19.47 17.55 -12.53
CA SER A 506 -19.67 17.08 -13.91
C SER A 506 -20.73 15.99 -14.00
N PHE A 507 -21.49 15.98 -15.10
CA PHE A 507 -22.55 15.00 -15.36
C PHE A 507 -22.55 14.58 -16.82
N ALA A 508 -22.69 13.29 -17.07
CA ALA A 508 -22.88 12.75 -18.41
C ALA A 508 -24.36 12.55 -18.70
N LEU A 509 -24.80 12.97 -19.87
CA LEU A 509 -26.19 12.93 -20.29
C LEU A 509 -26.36 12.33 -21.67
N ARG A 510 -27.54 11.77 -21.92
CA ARG A 510 -28.00 11.33 -23.23
C ARG A 510 -29.23 12.13 -23.66
N TYR A 511 -29.21 12.69 -24.87
CA TYR A 511 -30.35 13.45 -25.39
C TYR A 511 -31.45 12.50 -25.89
N ARG A 512 -32.62 12.48 -25.23
CA ARG A 512 -33.70 11.52 -25.56
C ARG A 512 -34.72 12.04 -26.57
N GLY A 513 -34.45 13.18 -27.19
CA GLY A 513 -35.32 13.81 -28.18
C GLY A 513 -36.20 14.92 -27.60
N ALA A 514 -36.98 15.53 -28.48
CA ALA A 514 -37.82 16.68 -28.19
C ALA A 514 -39.11 16.64 -29.00
N ASP A 515 -40.20 17.13 -28.43
CA ASP A 515 -41.42 17.37 -29.18
C ASP A 515 -41.22 18.50 -30.19
N LYS A 516 -41.83 18.38 -31.37
CA LYS A 516 -41.95 19.51 -32.29
C LYS A 516 -42.50 20.74 -31.56
N ILE A 517 -41.98 21.93 -31.86
CA ILE A 517 -42.36 23.17 -31.16
C ILE A 517 -43.86 23.49 -31.25
N SER A 518 -44.54 22.97 -32.28
CA SER A 518 -45.99 23.17 -32.46
C SER A 518 -46.86 22.19 -31.67
N ALA A 519 -46.30 21.31 -30.84
CA ALA A 519 -47.07 20.42 -29.98
C ALA A 519 -47.73 21.18 -28.82
N ASP A 520 -48.73 20.57 -28.18
CA ASP A 520 -49.35 21.13 -26.98
C ASP A 520 -48.42 20.87 -25.78
N ASN A 521 -47.82 21.93 -25.21
CA ASN A 521 -46.83 21.87 -24.13
C ASN A 521 -45.58 21.04 -24.50
N PRO A 522 -44.82 21.43 -25.54
CA PRO A 522 -43.69 20.64 -26.02
C PRO A 522 -42.63 20.49 -24.94
N ILE A 523 -42.08 19.28 -24.80
CA ILE A 523 -40.98 19.00 -23.88
C ILE A 523 -39.71 18.56 -24.61
N ILE A 524 -38.57 18.82 -23.98
CA ILE A 524 -37.27 18.24 -24.32
C ILE A 524 -36.85 17.29 -23.20
N LYS A 525 -36.28 16.14 -23.55
CA LYS A 525 -35.95 15.07 -22.61
C LYS A 525 -34.46 14.71 -22.68
N PHE A 526 -33.87 14.52 -21.52
CA PHE A 526 -32.51 13.99 -21.33
C PHE A 526 -32.56 12.85 -20.32
N SER A 527 -31.60 11.93 -20.40
CA SER A 527 -31.34 10.91 -19.38
C SER A 527 -29.96 11.18 -18.81
N GLU A 528 -29.85 11.30 -17.50
CA GLU A 528 -28.57 11.48 -16.81
C GLU A 528 -28.00 10.09 -16.51
N LEU A 529 -26.74 9.83 -16.93
CA LEU A 529 -26.20 8.47 -16.97
C LEU A 529 -25.86 7.93 -15.58
N GLY A 530 -25.44 8.77 -14.64
CA GLY A 530 -25.01 8.34 -13.30
C GLY A 530 -26.20 7.91 -12.44
N SER A 531 -27.20 8.77 -12.29
CA SER A 531 -28.41 8.50 -11.52
C SER A 531 -29.43 7.63 -12.25
N GLY A 532 -29.38 7.60 -13.59
CA GLY A 532 -30.41 6.99 -14.43
C GLY A 532 -31.71 7.80 -14.52
N ASP A 533 -31.76 9.00 -13.92
CA ASP A 533 -32.96 9.84 -13.92
C ASP A 533 -33.22 10.50 -15.29
N ASP A 534 -34.50 10.64 -15.61
CA ASP A 534 -34.95 11.43 -16.76
C ASP A 534 -35.15 12.90 -16.37
N ILE A 535 -34.60 13.80 -17.19
CA ILE A 535 -34.75 15.25 -17.06
C ILE A 535 -35.65 15.76 -18.17
N GLU A 536 -36.85 16.23 -17.81
CA GLU A 536 -37.79 16.87 -18.74
C GLU A 536 -37.83 18.39 -18.53
N ARG A 537 -37.84 19.15 -19.63
CA ARG A 537 -38.01 20.60 -19.61
C ARG A 537 -39.05 21.03 -20.63
N THR A 538 -39.94 21.94 -20.23
CA THR A 538 -40.86 22.58 -21.18
C THR A 538 -40.07 23.50 -22.12
N ILE A 539 -40.31 23.35 -23.41
CA ILE A 539 -39.71 24.18 -24.44
C ILE A 539 -40.61 25.39 -24.67
N SER A 540 -40.03 26.58 -24.60
CA SER A 540 -40.75 27.80 -25.00
C SER A 540 -40.59 28.03 -26.50
N ALA A 541 -41.66 28.45 -27.19
CA ALA A 541 -41.52 28.91 -28.57
C ALA A 541 -40.47 30.04 -28.63
N PRO A 542 -39.56 30.05 -29.63
CA PRO A 542 -38.51 31.05 -29.74
C PRO A 542 -39.09 32.45 -29.64
N SER A 543 -38.94 33.12 -28.50
CA SER A 543 -39.19 34.56 -28.47
C SER A 543 -38.11 35.19 -29.32
N SER A 544 -38.50 35.96 -30.32
CA SER A 544 -37.58 36.64 -31.25
C SER A 544 -36.35 37.20 -30.53
N GLN A 545 -35.18 36.65 -30.85
CA GLN A 545 -33.85 37.18 -30.53
C GLN A 545 -33.63 37.65 -29.08
N THR A 546 -33.27 36.72 -28.19
CA THR A 546 -32.25 37.05 -27.19
C THR A 546 -30.90 36.94 -27.88
N SER A 547 -30.18 38.06 -27.97
CA SER A 547 -28.88 38.20 -28.61
C SER A 547 -27.92 37.10 -28.12
N TYR A 548 -27.57 36.19 -29.02
CA TYR A 548 -26.61 35.13 -28.78
C TYR A 548 -25.22 35.58 -29.25
N SER A 549 -24.21 35.33 -28.41
CA SER A 549 -22.79 35.57 -28.73
C SER A 549 -22.08 34.21 -28.76
N GLY A 550 -21.95 33.64 -29.94
CA GLY A 550 -21.29 32.35 -30.15
C GLY A 550 -21.40 31.90 -31.60
N VAL A 551 -20.73 30.82 -31.96
CA VAL A 551 -20.78 30.23 -33.30
C VAL A 551 -21.34 28.82 -33.17
N GLY A 552 -22.49 28.57 -33.80
CA GLY A 552 -23.10 27.23 -33.79
C GLY A 552 -22.36 26.24 -34.68
N PRO A 553 -22.85 25.00 -34.77
CA PRO A 553 -22.29 23.98 -35.67
C PRO A 553 -22.11 24.54 -37.09
N ASP A 554 -20.96 24.28 -37.71
CA ASP A 554 -20.63 24.70 -39.08
C ASP A 554 -20.63 26.22 -39.36
N GLY A 555 -20.43 27.06 -38.34
CA GLY A 555 -20.42 28.52 -38.53
C GLY A 555 -21.80 29.17 -38.56
N LEU A 556 -22.86 28.41 -38.25
CA LEU A 556 -24.25 28.88 -38.28
C LEU A 556 -24.57 29.76 -37.06
N THR A 557 -25.38 30.80 -37.27
CA THR A 557 -25.92 31.63 -36.18
C THR A 557 -26.95 30.82 -35.39
N VAL A 558 -26.67 30.50 -34.13
CA VAL A 558 -27.60 29.81 -33.24
C VAL A 558 -28.85 30.66 -33.02
N VAL A 559 -30.00 30.02 -33.15
CA VAL A 559 -31.24 30.68 -33.56
C VAL A 559 -32.19 31.00 -32.40
N SER A 560 -32.08 30.31 -31.25
CA SER A 560 -32.85 30.60 -30.02
C SER A 560 -32.54 29.61 -28.88
N GLU A 561 -32.47 30.11 -27.63
CA GLU A 561 -32.49 29.28 -26.42
C GLU A 561 -33.85 28.56 -26.31
N LEU A 562 -33.83 27.26 -26.03
CA LEU A 562 -35.00 26.38 -25.92
C LEU A 562 -35.41 26.12 -24.47
N ALA A 563 -34.40 25.81 -23.65
CA ALA A 563 -34.55 25.35 -22.28
C ALA A 563 -33.23 25.53 -21.51
N GLN A 564 -33.30 25.35 -20.19
CA GLN A 564 -32.14 25.30 -19.30
C GLN A 564 -32.16 24.00 -18.50
N ILE A 565 -31.01 23.34 -18.43
CA ILE A 565 -30.74 22.23 -17.53
C ILE A 565 -30.02 22.81 -16.31
N LYS A 566 -30.44 22.40 -15.11
CA LYS A 566 -29.80 22.81 -13.86
C LYS A 566 -29.33 21.56 -13.15
N LEU A 567 -28.03 21.38 -13.05
CA LEU A 567 -27.37 20.22 -12.46
C LEU A 567 -26.11 20.69 -11.74
N GLY A 568 -25.91 20.19 -10.53
CA GLY A 568 -24.75 20.47 -9.69
C GLY A 568 -24.33 21.94 -9.61
N GLY A 569 -25.27 22.84 -9.32
CA GLY A 569 -25.00 24.30 -9.27
C GLY A 569 -25.08 25.01 -10.63
N GLY A 570 -24.62 24.34 -11.69
CA GLY A 570 -24.54 24.88 -13.04
C GLY A 570 -25.87 25.09 -13.74
N THR A 571 -25.87 26.00 -14.73
CA THR A 571 -27.02 26.26 -15.62
C THR A 571 -26.61 26.11 -17.08
N TYR A 572 -26.93 24.96 -17.67
CA TYR A 572 -26.56 24.61 -19.03
C TYR A 572 -27.68 24.99 -20.00
N ARG A 573 -27.38 25.86 -20.95
CA ARG A 573 -28.35 26.40 -21.90
C ARG A 573 -28.44 25.54 -23.13
N VAL A 574 -29.66 25.18 -23.51
CA VAL A 574 -29.94 24.32 -24.68
C VAL A 574 -30.46 25.17 -25.83
N TYR A 575 -29.92 24.97 -27.02
CA TYR A 575 -30.28 25.71 -28.21
C TYR A 575 -30.66 24.80 -29.37
N ASN A 576 -31.55 25.27 -30.24
CA ASN A 576 -31.92 24.54 -31.45
C ASN A 576 -30.86 24.71 -32.56
N THR A 577 -30.52 23.61 -33.25
CA THR A 577 -29.59 23.64 -34.40
C THR A 577 -30.22 23.16 -35.71
N SER A 578 -31.45 22.66 -35.69
CA SER A 578 -32.12 22.16 -36.90
C SER A 578 -33.61 22.57 -37.00
N SER A 579 -34.36 22.01 -37.95
CA SER A 579 -35.78 22.35 -38.13
C SER A 579 -36.65 21.70 -37.06
N ALA A 580 -37.10 22.48 -36.08
CA ALA A 580 -37.99 22.04 -34.99
C ALA A 580 -39.48 21.88 -35.38
N LYS A 581 -39.75 21.56 -36.66
CA LYS A 581 -41.10 21.27 -37.20
C LYS A 581 -41.52 19.81 -37.01
N SER A 582 -40.55 18.92 -36.84
CA SER A 582 -40.70 17.52 -36.49
C SER A 582 -40.21 17.28 -35.07
N ASN A 583 -40.60 16.16 -34.48
CA ASN A 583 -39.99 15.68 -33.25
C ASN A 583 -38.52 15.36 -33.49
N ASP A 584 -37.75 15.28 -32.42
CA ASP A 584 -36.37 14.79 -32.38
C ASP A 584 -35.42 15.63 -33.24
N PHE A 585 -35.61 16.95 -33.21
CA PHE A 585 -34.71 17.88 -33.87
C PHE A 585 -33.38 18.00 -33.10
N SER A 586 -32.28 18.25 -33.82
CA SER A 586 -30.94 18.43 -33.25
C SER A 586 -30.81 19.71 -32.43
N ILE A 587 -29.98 19.64 -31.40
CA ILE A 587 -29.68 20.72 -30.44
C ILE A 587 -28.18 21.03 -30.39
N THR A 588 -27.80 21.97 -29.53
CA THR A 588 -26.42 22.23 -29.04
C THR A 588 -26.57 22.76 -27.62
N ILE A 589 -25.56 22.57 -26.78
CA ILE A 589 -25.61 22.89 -25.34
C ILE A 589 -24.32 23.62 -24.95
N SER A 590 -24.43 24.61 -24.05
CA SER A 590 -23.25 25.13 -23.33
C SER A 590 -22.84 24.07 -22.32
N LEU A 591 -21.71 23.43 -22.58
CA LEU A 591 -21.21 22.31 -21.79
C LEU A 591 -20.51 22.82 -20.53
N ASP A 592 -20.00 24.05 -20.54
CA ASP A 592 -19.26 24.64 -19.42
C ASP A 592 -20.16 25.40 -18.40
N GLY A 593 -21.45 25.54 -18.70
CA GLY A 593 -22.42 26.19 -17.82
C GLY A 593 -22.39 27.72 -17.87
N ASP A 594 -21.66 28.31 -18.82
CA ASP A 594 -21.56 29.74 -19.00
C ASP A 594 -22.75 30.33 -19.80
N THR A 595 -22.57 31.49 -20.44
CA THR A 595 -23.63 32.14 -21.26
C THR A 595 -23.33 32.17 -22.75
N THR A 596 -22.23 31.56 -23.17
CA THR A 596 -21.71 31.53 -24.52
C THR A 596 -21.64 30.09 -25.03
N ILE A 597 -21.37 29.94 -26.32
CA ILE A 597 -20.99 28.65 -26.91
C ILE A 597 -19.68 28.96 -27.61
N GLY A 598 -18.60 28.48 -27.05
CA GLY A 598 -17.28 28.71 -27.59
C GLY A 598 -16.99 27.82 -28.78
N GLU A 599 -16.18 28.33 -29.71
CA GLU A 599 -15.68 27.53 -30.82
C GLU A 599 -14.67 26.49 -30.29
N ASN A 600 -15.02 25.21 -30.40
CA ASN A 600 -14.20 24.09 -29.92
C ASN A 600 -13.86 24.16 -28.42
N THR A 601 -14.68 24.84 -27.61
CA THR A 601 -14.57 24.76 -26.14
C THR A 601 -14.84 23.33 -25.70
N ASN A 602 -13.94 22.78 -24.89
CA ASN A 602 -14.08 21.50 -24.21
C ASN A 602 -13.79 21.77 -22.72
N PRO A 603 -14.79 21.77 -21.84
CA PRO A 603 -14.57 22.04 -20.42
C PRO A 603 -13.84 20.90 -19.68
N GLY A 604 -13.64 19.74 -20.32
CA GLY A 604 -13.26 18.52 -19.62
C GLY A 604 -14.37 18.06 -18.68
N LEU A 605 -14.04 17.16 -17.76
CA LEU A 605 -14.91 16.78 -16.64
C LEU A 605 -14.07 16.58 -15.39
N ASN A 606 -14.66 16.79 -14.22
CA ASN A 606 -14.10 16.38 -12.94
C ASN A 606 -14.91 15.22 -12.36
N THR A 607 -14.18 14.27 -11.79
CA THR A 607 -14.74 13.14 -11.04
C THR A 607 -15.10 13.53 -9.62
N LYS A 608 -15.72 12.62 -8.84
CA LYS A 608 -16.12 12.91 -7.47
C LYS A 608 -14.91 13.17 -6.55
N GLY A 609 -13.84 12.43 -6.75
CA GLY A 609 -12.57 12.52 -6.03
C GLY A 609 -11.69 13.68 -6.48
N GLY A 610 -12.05 14.38 -7.56
CA GLY A 610 -11.39 15.61 -8.01
C GLY A 610 -10.36 15.45 -9.13
N ALA A 611 -10.27 14.26 -9.75
CA ALA A 611 -9.49 14.10 -10.96
C ALA A 611 -10.08 14.94 -12.09
N SER A 612 -9.25 15.63 -12.88
CA SER A 612 -9.69 16.22 -14.16
C SER A 612 -9.48 15.20 -15.27
N ILE A 613 -10.48 15.04 -16.14
CA ILE A 613 -10.41 14.18 -17.31
C ILE A 613 -10.74 15.02 -18.55
N LEU A 614 -9.75 15.17 -19.43
CA LEU A 614 -9.91 15.81 -20.72
C LEU A 614 -9.88 14.78 -21.84
N ILE A 615 -11.02 14.62 -22.52
CA ILE A 615 -11.19 13.70 -23.64
C ILE A 615 -11.13 14.49 -24.95
N GLN A 616 -10.28 14.08 -25.89
CA GLN A 616 -10.09 14.80 -27.15
C GLN A 616 -10.17 13.86 -28.36
N ASN A 617 -11.02 14.24 -29.32
CA ASN A 617 -10.99 13.65 -30.65
C ASN A 617 -9.92 14.37 -31.49
N THR A 618 -8.69 13.84 -31.47
CA THR A 618 -7.53 14.46 -32.10
C THR A 618 -7.53 14.26 -33.62
N SER A 619 -8.11 13.16 -34.11
CA SER A 619 -8.24 12.86 -35.53
C SER A 619 -9.31 11.80 -35.79
N ALA A 620 -9.65 11.58 -37.07
CA ALA A 620 -10.62 10.55 -37.47
C ALA A 620 -10.24 9.10 -37.12
N THR A 621 -9.05 8.87 -36.52
CA THR A 621 -8.54 7.54 -36.14
C THR A 621 -8.03 7.48 -34.70
N ASN A 622 -8.08 8.58 -33.94
CA ASN A 622 -7.45 8.67 -32.62
C ASN A 622 -8.25 9.54 -31.64
N VAL A 623 -8.50 8.99 -30.46
CA VAL A 623 -8.99 9.71 -29.28
C VAL A 623 -7.91 9.67 -28.20
N THR A 624 -7.71 10.78 -27.50
CA THR A 624 -6.85 10.84 -26.32
C THR A 624 -7.66 11.12 -25.07
N VAL A 625 -7.22 10.55 -23.95
CA VAL A 625 -7.76 10.79 -22.62
C VAL A 625 -6.59 11.24 -21.75
N HIS A 626 -6.70 12.44 -21.21
CA HIS A 626 -5.73 13.07 -20.31
C HIS A 626 -6.34 13.14 -18.93
N ILE A 627 -5.62 12.69 -17.91
CA ILE A 627 -6.08 12.66 -16.52
C ILE A 627 -5.02 13.35 -15.67
N ASP A 628 -5.43 14.35 -14.90
CA ASP A 628 -4.55 15.14 -14.03
C ASP A 628 -5.20 15.43 -12.67
N THR A 629 -4.36 15.92 -11.74
CA THR A 629 -4.78 16.48 -10.45
C THR A 629 -4.67 18.01 -10.56
N PRO A 630 -5.75 18.72 -10.90
CA PRO A 630 -5.65 20.09 -11.41
C PRO A 630 -5.51 21.16 -10.31
N ASN A 631 -5.89 20.84 -9.08
CA ASN A 631 -5.92 21.79 -7.98
C ASN A 631 -4.61 21.74 -7.18
N THR A 632 -3.85 22.84 -7.25
CA THR A 632 -2.54 22.95 -6.57
C THR A 632 -2.64 23.00 -5.04
N GLU A 633 -3.84 23.16 -4.48
CA GLU A 633 -4.04 23.11 -3.02
C GLU A 633 -4.26 21.68 -2.51
N ASP A 634 -4.37 20.69 -3.40
CA ASP A 634 -4.59 19.28 -3.04
C ASP A 634 -3.27 18.52 -2.77
N TYR A 635 -2.12 19.09 -3.12
CA TYR A 635 -0.77 18.55 -2.91
C TYR A 635 0.20 19.64 -2.42
N ASP A 636 1.42 19.27 -1.98
CA ASP A 636 2.38 20.21 -1.40
C ASP A 636 3.21 20.92 -2.49
N ASP A 637 4.40 20.43 -2.81
CA ASP A 637 5.30 21.08 -3.77
C ASP A 637 5.69 20.22 -4.98
N LEU A 638 5.39 18.91 -4.96
CA LEU A 638 5.52 18.02 -6.10
C LEU A 638 4.21 17.85 -6.88
N ALA A 639 4.12 18.57 -8.00
CA ALA A 639 3.00 18.44 -8.93
C ALA A 639 2.92 17.02 -9.53
N PRO A 640 1.77 16.32 -9.42
CA PRO A 640 1.59 15.00 -10.01
C PRO A 640 1.70 15.02 -11.53
N THR A 641 2.42 14.06 -12.12
CA THR A 641 2.55 14.01 -13.58
C THR A 641 1.29 13.45 -14.24
N ASP A 642 0.81 14.12 -15.28
CA ASP A 642 -0.37 13.74 -16.06
C ASP A 642 -0.33 12.29 -16.58
N ILE A 643 -1.45 11.60 -16.45
CA ILE A 643 -1.67 10.27 -16.99
C ILE A 643 -2.36 10.39 -18.35
N ASN A 644 -1.76 9.78 -19.38
CA ASN A 644 -2.17 9.98 -20.77
C ASN A 644 -2.41 8.64 -21.46
N PHE A 645 -3.57 8.49 -22.10
CA PHE A 645 -3.94 7.33 -22.92
C PHE A 645 -4.41 7.74 -24.32
N SER A 646 -4.25 6.81 -25.28
CA SER A 646 -4.72 6.96 -26.65
C SER A 646 -5.46 5.71 -27.10
N LEU A 647 -6.60 5.92 -27.74
CA LEU A 647 -7.42 4.88 -28.35
C LEU A 647 -7.38 5.05 -29.86
N THR A 648 -6.95 4.00 -30.57
CA THR A 648 -6.75 4.02 -32.02
C THR A 648 -7.43 2.83 -32.68
N ALA A 649 -8.16 3.07 -33.78
CA ALA A 649 -8.77 1.97 -34.53
C ALA A 649 -7.89 1.40 -35.65
N SER A 650 -7.91 0.09 -35.78
CA SER A 650 -7.29 -0.64 -36.88
C SER A 650 -8.06 -1.91 -37.17
N SER A 651 -8.30 -2.20 -38.46
CA SER A 651 -9.00 -3.42 -38.90
C SER A 651 -10.39 -3.66 -38.29
N GLY A 652 -11.07 -2.60 -37.84
CA GLY A 652 -12.38 -2.70 -37.18
C GLY A 652 -12.31 -3.03 -35.69
N GLU A 653 -11.12 -2.96 -35.08
CA GLU A 653 -10.93 -3.10 -33.63
C GLU A 653 -10.36 -1.79 -33.08
N VAL A 654 -10.63 -1.48 -31.82
CA VAL A 654 -10.00 -0.37 -31.09
C VAL A 654 -8.91 -0.95 -30.19
N ALA A 655 -7.76 -0.30 -30.16
CA ALA A 655 -6.68 -0.61 -29.22
C ALA A 655 -6.43 0.58 -28.29
N LEU A 656 -6.30 0.30 -27.00
CA LEU A 656 -5.85 1.26 -26.00
C LEU A 656 -4.33 1.15 -25.80
N ALA A 657 -3.67 2.30 -25.72
CA ALA A 657 -2.24 2.38 -25.45
C ALA A 657 -1.91 3.62 -24.61
N LYS A 658 -0.71 3.65 -24.03
CA LYS A 658 -0.14 4.85 -23.40
C LYS A 658 -0.04 5.98 -24.44
N GLY A 659 -0.40 7.18 -24.04
CA GLY A 659 -0.28 8.38 -24.88
C GLY A 659 1.20 8.71 -25.17
N LEU A 660 1.47 9.39 -26.29
CA LEU A 660 2.84 9.79 -26.66
C LEU A 660 3.48 10.78 -25.68
N ALA A 661 2.66 11.49 -24.90
CA ALA A 661 3.09 12.44 -23.87
C ALA A 661 3.15 11.80 -22.46
N ASN A 662 2.94 10.50 -22.33
CA ASN A 662 3.03 9.81 -21.05
C ASN A 662 4.51 9.70 -20.65
N ALA A 663 4.91 10.42 -19.59
CA ALA A 663 6.29 10.43 -19.08
C ALA A 663 6.58 9.27 -18.12
N HIS A 664 5.54 8.61 -17.59
CA HIS A 664 5.69 7.60 -16.55
C HIS A 664 6.36 6.30 -17.02
N ASN A 665 7.26 5.77 -16.21
CA ASN A 665 7.92 4.49 -16.40
C ASN A 665 7.20 3.36 -15.66
N TYR A 666 6.21 2.75 -16.33
CA TYR A 666 5.42 1.66 -15.75
C TYR A 666 6.26 0.44 -15.42
N LYS A 667 6.12 -0.07 -14.20
CA LYS A 667 6.77 -1.30 -13.72
C LYS A 667 5.92 -2.51 -14.09
N THR A 668 6.53 -3.50 -14.73
CA THR A 668 5.89 -4.76 -15.13
C THR A 668 6.55 -5.84 -14.31
N PRO A 669 5.88 -6.43 -13.31
CA PRO A 669 6.46 -7.49 -12.50
C PRO A 669 6.84 -8.69 -13.35
N ASP A 670 7.99 -9.30 -13.08
CA ASP A 670 8.48 -10.46 -13.84
C ASP A 670 7.53 -11.68 -13.78
N ASP A 671 6.74 -11.81 -12.71
CA ASP A 671 5.75 -12.87 -12.53
C ASP A 671 4.33 -12.51 -13.02
N ASP A 672 4.09 -11.25 -13.41
CA ASP A 672 2.84 -10.74 -13.99
C ASP A 672 3.12 -9.82 -15.19
N ASN A 673 3.48 -10.45 -16.31
CA ASN A 673 3.80 -9.72 -17.55
C ASN A 673 2.58 -9.16 -18.30
N ASP A 674 1.36 -9.45 -17.82
CA ASP A 674 0.13 -8.92 -18.40
C ASP A 674 -0.23 -7.57 -17.77
N ASN A 675 0.32 -7.22 -16.60
CA ASN A 675 0.03 -5.98 -15.89
C ASN A 675 1.25 -5.08 -15.76
N SER A 676 1.00 -3.77 -15.80
CA SER A 676 2.03 -2.78 -15.49
C SER A 676 1.47 -1.65 -14.64
N TYR A 677 2.30 -1.11 -13.75
CA TYR A 677 1.86 -0.28 -12.63
C TYR A 677 2.68 1.00 -12.49
N ILE A 678 2.04 2.06 -12.01
CA ILE A 678 2.68 3.29 -11.54
C ILE A 678 1.95 3.85 -10.32
N TYR A 679 2.64 4.72 -9.61
CA TYR A 679 2.03 5.71 -8.73
C TYR A 679 2.39 7.11 -9.23
N THR A 680 1.47 8.07 -9.05
CA THR A 680 1.79 9.50 -9.14
C THR A 680 2.26 10.06 -7.79
N THR A 681 2.80 11.29 -7.73
CA THR A 681 3.15 11.97 -6.45
C THR A 681 1.92 12.23 -5.59
N TYR A 682 0.72 12.27 -6.20
CA TYR A 682 -0.56 12.33 -5.49
C TYR A 682 -0.91 11.02 -4.75
N GLY A 683 -0.26 9.92 -5.14
CA GLY A 683 -0.63 8.56 -4.70
C GLY A 683 -1.72 7.90 -5.54
N THR A 684 -2.00 8.45 -6.73
CA THR A 684 -2.88 7.80 -7.72
C THR A 684 -2.21 6.54 -8.24
N TYR A 685 -2.85 5.39 -8.05
CA TYR A 685 -2.34 4.12 -8.53
C TYR A 685 -2.95 3.77 -9.88
N VAL A 686 -2.12 3.44 -10.87
CA VAL A 686 -2.59 3.10 -12.22
C VAL A 686 -2.14 1.69 -12.57
N GLN A 687 -3.09 0.85 -12.94
CA GLN A 687 -2.87 -0.47 -13.51
C GLN A 687 -3.23 -0.44 -15.00
N LEU A 688 -2.27 -0.79 -15.85
CA LEU A 688 -2.50 -1.05 -17.27
C LEU A 688 -2.40 -2.56 -17.52
N TYR A 689 -3.53 -3.17 -17.87
CA TYR A 689 -3.64 -4.56 -18.28
C TYR A 689 -3.48 -4.70 -19.79
N SER A 690 -2.62 -5.59 -20.23
CA SER A 690 -2.19 -5.73 -21.63
C SER A 690 -1.87 -7.16 -22.05
N GLN A 691 -2.77 -8.10 -21.74
CA GLN A 691 -2.60 -9.49 -22.16
C GLN A 691 -2.63 -9.67 -23.68
N THR A 692 -1.75 -10.56 -24.17
CA THR A 692 -1.69 -10.89 -25.60
C THR A 692 -3.01 -11.50 -26.09
N GLY A 693 -3.63 -10.85 -27.07
CA GLY A 693 -4.86 -11.32 -27.71
C GLY A 693 -6.16 -10.89 -27.02
N SER A 694 -6.06 -10.06 -25.97
CA SER A 694 -7.19 -9.44 -25.27
C SER A 694 -7.14 -7.92 -25.47
N PRO A 695 -8.29 -7.21 -25.42
CA PRO A 695 -8.30 -5.75 -25.34
C PRO A 695 -7.55 -5.26 -24.10
N GLN A 696 -6.81 -4.16 -24.25
CA GLN A 696 -6.13 -3.53 -23.11
C GLN A 696 -7.14 -2.80 -22.22
N GLU A 697 -6.86 -2.72 -20.93
CA GLU A 697 -7.70 -2.02 -19.96
C GLU A 697 -6.81 -1.16 -19.05
N VAL A 698 -7.31 0.00 -18.63
CA VAL A 698 -6.68 0.76 -17.55
C VAL A 698 -7.67 0.92 -16.40
N ILE A 699 -7.16 0.68 -15.20
CA ILE A 699 -7.82 0.92 -13.93
C ILE A 699 -6.97 1.93 -13.16
N ILE A 700 -7.61 2.98 -12.67
CA ILE A 700 -6.98 4.07 -11.92
C ILE A 700 -7.70 4.15 -10.59
N ASP A 701 -6.95 3.94 -9.52
CA ASP A 701 -7.39 4.16 -8.15
C ASP A 701 -6.94 5.57 -7.74
N TYR A 702 -7.88 6.52 -7.85
CA TYR A 702 -7.65 7.94 -7.61
C TYR A 702 -8.06 8.29 -6.17
N PRO A 703 -7.13 8.68 -5.29
CA PRO A 703 -7.46 8.96 -3.91
C PRO A 703 -8.21 10.29 -3.76
N ASN A 704 -9.08 10.41 -2.76
CA ASN A 704 -9.85 11.64 -2.49
C ASN A 704 -9.01 12.74 -1.79
N ALA A 705 -7.81 12.39 -1.36
CA ALA A 705 -6.79 13.26 -0.79
C ALA A 705 -5.43 12.64 -1.10
N GLN A 706 -4.36 13.43 -1.10
CA GLN A 706 -3.03 12.93 -1.40
C GLN A 706 -2.60 11.81 -0.43
N ARG A 707 -2.07 10.70 -0.96
CA ARG A 707 -1.52 9.61 -0.14
C ARG A 707 -0.08 9.88 0.27
N LEU A 708 0.09 10.13 1.57
CA LEU A 708 1.31 10.43 2.32
C LEU A 708 2.29 9.26 2.56
N PRO A 709 3.54 9.17 2.05
CA PRO A 709 4.53 8.28 2.65
C PRO A 709 4.75 8.53 4.15
N GLN A 710 4.61 7.48 4.96
CA GLN A 710 4.79 7.54 6.41
C GLN A 710 6.18 7.02 6.82
N VAL A 711 7.20 7.86 6.67
CA VAL A 711 8.59 7.56 7.04
C VAL A 711 8.94 8.15 8.41
N PHE A 712 9.64 7.37 9.23
CA PHE A 712 10.06 7.77 10.57
C PHE A 712 11.55 7.50 10.81
N VAL A 713 12.22 8.45 11.47
CA VAL A 713 13.50 8.20 12.14
C VAL A 713 13.21 7.91 13.60
N THR A 714 13.65 6.76 14.10
CA THR A 714 13.27 6.27 15.43
C THR A 714 14.48 5.93 16.29
N GLY A 715 14.36 6.15 17.60
CA GLY A 715 15.20 5.50 18.60
C GLY A 715 14.71 4.09 18.93
N GLN A 716 15.46 3.35 19.74
CA GLN A 716 15.03 2.01 20.18
C GLN A 716 13.72 2.03 20.98
N GLY A 717 12.90 0.99 20.81
CA GLY A 717 11.71 0.75 21.62
C GLY A 717 10.45 1.53 21.23
N VAL A 718 10.48 2.22 20.08
CA VAL A 718 9.28 2.89 19.53
C VAL A 718 8.21 1.86 19.16
N SER A 719 6.96 2.18 19.46
CA SER A 719 5.80 1.39 19.06
C SER A 719 4.87 2.19 18.18
N PHE A 720 4.18 1.52 17.25
CA PHE A 720 3.31 2.16 16.26
C PHE A 720 1.88 1.69 16.44
N THR A 721 0.94 2.63 16.41
CA THR A 721 -0.49 2.35 16.41
C THR A 721 -1.09 2.92 15.13
N GLN A 722 -1.74 2.06 14.35
CA GLN A 722 -2.51 2.45 13.18
C GLN A 722 -3.98 2.58 13.57
N THR A 723 -4.58 3.74 13.29
CA THR A 723 -6.02 3.91 13.47
C THR A 723 -6.71 3.40 12.20
N ALA A 724 -7.35 2.23 12.29
CA ALA A 724 -8.14 1.72 11.16
C ALA A 724 -9.29 2.68 10.87
N ALA A 725 -9.48 3.01 9.60
CA ALA A 725 -10.58 3.85 9.17
C ALA A 725 -11.92 3.16 9.43
N THR A 726 -12.91 3.91 9.92
CA THR A 726 -14.26 3.38 10.15
C THR A 726 -14.96 3.16 8.81
N THR A 727 -15.17 1.89 8.42
CA THR A 727 -15.99 1.54 7.25
C THR A 727 -17.44 1.98 7.47
N THR A 728 -18.00 2.75 6.54
CA THR A 728 -19.46 2.96 6.46
C THR A 728 -20.05 1.86 5.56
N ASP A 729 -21.30 1.46 5.80
CA ASP A 729 -22.02 0.28 5.28
C ASP A 729 -22.18 0.14 3.73
N ALA A 730 -21.38 0.84 2.93
CA ALA A 730 -21.33 0.63 1.48
C ALA A 730 -20.51 -0.65 1.19
N VAL A 731 -21.00 -1.48 0.28
CA VAL A 731 -20.34 -2.74 -0.11
C VAL A 731 -20.34 -2.87 -1.64
N THR A 732 -19.23 -3.27 -2.23
CA THR A 732 -19.15 -3.62 -3.66
C THR A 732 -19.51 -5.09 -3.84
N VAL A 733 -20.35 -5.37 -4.84
CA VAL A 733 -20.81 -6.72 -5.16
C VAL A 733 -19.73 -7.43 -5.97
N GLN A 734 -19.16 -8.50 -5.43
CA GLN A 734 -18.18 -9.34 -6.14
C GLN A 734 -18.91 -10.28 -7.09
N ARG A 735 -18.53 -10.25 -8.37
CA ARG A 735 -19.08 -11.16 -9.38
C ARG A 735 -18.66 -12.59 -9.06
N ILE A 736 -19.59 -13.53 -9.19
CA ILE A 736 -19.25 -14.96 -9.19
C ILE A 736 -18.58 -15.29 -10.53
N ASP A 737 -17.40 -15.91 -10.49
CA ASP A 737 -16.63 -16.24 -11.68
C ASP A 737 -17.42 -17.07 -12.69
N VAL A 738 -17.21 -16.76 -13.97
CA VAL A 738 -17.75 -17.53 -15.09
C VAL A 738 -17.16 -18.95 -15.02
N GLY A 739 -17.99 -19.94 -14.71
CA GLY A 739 -17.58 -21.34 -14.53
C GLY A 739 -17.79 -21.91 -13.11
N ALA A 740 -18.30 -21.10 -12.17
CA ALA A 740 -18.71 -21.58 -10.83
C ALA A 740 -19.93 -22.53 -10.89
N THR A 741 -20.78 -22.37 -11.91
CA THR A 741 -21.89 -23.29 -12.21
C THR A 741 -21.45 -24.41 -13.12
N LYS A 742 -21.63 -25.66 -12.69
CA LYS A 742 -21.17 -26.87 -13.34
C LYS A 742 -22.29 -27.89 -13.49
N LEU A 743 -22.18 -28.74 -14.51
CA LEU A 743 -22.94 -29.98 -14.59
C LEU A 743 -22.40 -30.98 -13.57
N ALA A 744 -23.27 -31.89 -13.09
CA ALA A 744 -22.87 -32.95 -12.16
C ALA A 744 -21.68 -33.77 -12.68
N SER A 745 -21.58 -34.02 -13.99
CA SER A 745 -20.46 -34.73 -14.61
C SER A 745 -19.13 -33.95 -14.66
N GLU A 746 -19.15 -32.63 -14.46
CA GLU A 746 -17.96 -31.77 -14.47
C GLU A 746 -17.32 -31.64 -13.09
N VAL A 747 -17.97 -32.16 -12.05
CA VAL A 747 -17.44 -32.19 -10.67
C VAL A 747 -16.84 -33.57 -10.39
N ALA A 748 -15.51 -33.65 -10.40
CA ALA A 748 -14.80 -34.93 -10.27
C ALA A 748 -15.01 -35.64 -8.93
N ASN A 749 -15.17 -34.89 -7.83
CA ASN A 749 -15.49 -35.43 -6.50
C ASN A 749 -16.31 -34.40 -5.72
N ILE A 750 -17.61 -34.65 -5.57
CA ILE A 750 -18.51 -33.72 -4.88
C ILE A 750 -18.24 -33.64 -3.38
N ASN A 751 -17.67 -34.70 -2.79
CA ASN A 751 -17.38 -34.77 -1.36
C ASN A 751 -16.07 -34.07 -0.95
N ALA A 752 -15.45 -33.30 -1.86
CA ALA A 752 -14.19 -32.59 -1.65
C ALA A 752 -14.32 -31.08 -1.82
N VAL A 753 -15.54 -30.56 -2.04
CA VAL A 753 -15.81 -29.13 -2.30
C VAL A 753 -17.08 -28.68 -1.58
N ASN A 754 -17.14 -27.41 -1.19
CA ASN A 754 -18.41 -26.80 -0.79
C ASN A 754 -19.32 -26.70 -2.02
N SER A 755 -20.55 -27.21 -1.94
CA SER A 755 -21.42 -27.28 -3.11
C SER A 755 -22.89 -26.96 -2.82
N ILE A 756 -23.58 -26.39 -3.81
CA ILE A 756 -25.04 -26.27 -3.80
C ILE A 756 -25.57 -27.07 -4.98
N LEU A 757 -26.32 -28.12 -4.66
CA LEU A 757 -26.82 -29.13 -5.59
C LEU A 757 -28.29 -28.83 -5.90
N VAL A 758 -28.58 -28.37 -7.11
CA VAL A 758 -29.96 -28.12 -7.56
C VAL A 758 -30.46 -29.29 -8.41
N GLY A 759 -31.59 -29.85 -7.98
CA GLY A 759 -32.21 -31.03 -8.58
C GLY A 759 -31.94 -32.32 -7.81
N GLY A 760 -32.97 -33.18 -7.74
CA GLY A 760 -32.92 -34.44 -7.00
C GLY A 760 -32.02 -35.51 -7.63
N PRO A 761 -31.75 -36.61 -6.90
CA PRO A 761 -30.76 -37.62 -7.29
C PRO A 761 -31.14 -38.41 -8.55
N CYS A 762 -32.40 -38.35 -9.00
CA CYS A 762 -32.80 -38.93 -10.28
C CYS A 762 -32.21 -38.21 -11.51
N ALA A 763 -31.97 -36.90 -11.39
CA ALA A 763 -31.50 -36.05 -12.48
C ALA A 763 -30.08 -35.53 -12.24
N ASN A 764 -29.61 -35.52 -10.99
CA ASN A 764 -28.32 -35.01 -10.56
C ASN A 764 -27.50 -36.11 -9.85
N ALA A 765 -26.47 -36.63 -10.54
CA ALA A 765 -25.61 -37.69 -10.01
C ALA A 765 -24.80 -37.25 -8.78
N ALA A 766 -24.45 -35.96 -8.69
CA ALA A 766 -23.77 -35.40 -7.52
C ALA A 766 -24.70 -35.36 -6.29
N ALA A 767 -25.98 -35.04 -6.49
CA ALA A 767 -27.00 -35.16 -5.44
C ALA A 767 -27.20 -36.62 -5.01
N ALA A 768 -27.20 -37.57 -5.95
CA ALA A 768 -27.27 -39.00 -5.63
C ALA A 768 -26.09 -39.44 -4.75
N ASP A 769 -24.87 -38.99 -5.07
CA ASP A 769 -23.68 -39.35 -4.32
C ASP A 769 -23.70 -38.79 -2.89
N VAL A 770 -24.02 -37.50 -2.72
CA VAL A 770 -24.16 -36.87 -1.39
C VAL A 770 -25.27 -37.53 -0.56
N MET A 771 -26.35 -37.99 -1.20
CA MET A 771 -27.43 -38.71 -0.53
C MET A 771 -27.14 -40.20 -0.27
N GLY A 772 -25.92 -40.69 -0.55
CA GLY A 772 -25.53 -42.08 -0.31
C GLY A 772 -26.02 -43.07 -1.36
N ASN A 773 -26.27 -42.61 -2.59
CA ASN A 773 -26.70 -43.39 -3.75
C ASN A 773 -27.95 -44.27 -3.48
N PRO A 774 -29.10 -43.66 -3.18
CA PRO A 774 -30.31 -44.41 -2.86
C PRO A 774 -30.78 -45.26 -4.05
N ALA A 775 -31.20 -46.50 -3.78
CA ALA A 775 -31.69 -47.42 -4.82
C ALA A 775 -32.98 -46.92 -5.49
N ASP A 776 -33.81 -46.20 -4.74
CA ASP A 776 -34.92 -45.40 -5.24
C ASP A 776 -34.55 -43.92 -5.15
N CYS A 777 -34.32 -43.29 -6.30
CA CYS A 777 -33.94 -41.88 -6.38
C CYS A 777 -35.08 -40.91 -6.01
N THR A 778 -36.28 -41.41 -5.75
CA THR A 778 -37.40 -40.60 -5.20
C THR A 778 -37.56 -40.75 -3.69
N ALA A 779 -36.79 -41.64 -3.06
CA ALA A 779 -36.85 -41.85 -1.62
C ALA A 779 -36.51 -40.57 -0.85
N GLY A 780 -37.39 -40.19 0.08
CA GLY A 780 -37.24 -38.97 0.88
C GLY A 780 -37.78 -37.69 0.23
N PHE A 781 -38.51 -37.80 -0.89
CA PHE A 781 -39.23 -36.69 -1.53
C PHE A 781 -40.72 -36.99 -1.63
N GLU A 782 -41.56 -36.05 -1.23
CA GLU A 782 -43.03 -36.15 -1.37
C GLU A 782 -43.54 -35.25 -2.51
N PRO A 783 -44.53 -35.70 -3.31
CA PRO A 783 -45.14 -34.86 -4.33
C PRO A 783 -45.69 -33.54 -3.78
N GLY A 784 -45.29 -32.40 -4.35
CA GLY A 784 -45.72 -31.08 -3.91
C GLY A 784 -44.87 -30.46 -2.81
N VAL A 785 -43.79 -31.13 -2.39
CA VAL A 785 -42.86 -30.68 -1.35
C VAL A 785 -41.46 -30.52 -1.95
N GLY A 786 -40.91 -29.31 -1.84
CA GLY A 786 -39.50 -29.02 -2.09
C GLY A 786 -38.69 -29.20 -0.80
N LYS A 787 -37.40 -29.47 -0.92
CA LYS A 787 -36.51 -29.73 0.21
C LYS A 787 -35.21 -28.94 0.06
N ILE A 788 -34.80 -28.30 1.15
CA ILE A 788 -33.48 -27.68 1.30
C ILE A 788 -32.80 -28.41 2.45
N GLN A 789 -31.65 -29.04 2.20
CA GLN A 789 -30.97 -29.88 3.20
C GLN A 789 -29.46 -29.72 3.15
N MET A 790 -28.83 -29.53 4.30
CA MET A 790 -27.38 -29.49 4.44
C MET A 790 -26.82 -30.90 4.72
N PHE A 791 -25.66 -31.19 4.14
CA PHE A 791 -24.88 -32.40 4.37
C PHE A 791 -23.44 -32.02 4.73
N ASP A 792 -22.87 -32.69 5.73
CA ASP A 792 -21.43 -32.69 5.96
C ASP A 792 -20.78 -33.70 5.00
N VAL A 793 -19.87 -33.20 4.17
CA VAL A 793 -19.12 -33.99 3.19
C VAL A 793 -17.62 -33.84 3.44
N ASN A 794 -17.10 -34.66 4.36
CA ASN A 794 -15.68 -34.74 4.73
C ASN A 794 -15.09 -33.39 5.19
N GLY A 795 -15.82 -32.61 5.98
CA GLY A 795 -15.38 -31.29 6.44
C GLY A 795 -15.64 -30.15 5.46
N ASN A 796 -16.29 -30.42 4.32
CA ASN A 796 -16.96 -29.43 3.48
C ASN A 796 -18.49 -29.53 3.67
N VAL A 797 -19.24 -28.56 3.15
CA VAL A 797 -20.71 -28.53 3.24
C VAL A 797 -21.34 -28.64 1.85
N ALA A 798 -22.34 -29.51 1.71
CA ALA A 798 -23.16 -29.62 0.52
C ALA A 798 -24.63 -29.30 0.83
N MET A 799 -25.20 -28.28 0.18
CA MET A 799 -26.63 -27.96 0.27
C MET A 799 -27.39 -28.58 -0.90
N LEU A 800 -28.31 -29.49 -0.61
CA LEU A 800 -29.27 -30.02 -1.56
C LEU A 800 -30.50 -29.11 -1.65
N VAL A 801 -30.89 -28.73 -2.87
CA VAL A 801 -32.12 -28.01 -3.20
C VAL A 801 -32.88 -28.83 -4.24
N ALA A 802 -33.89 -29.60 -3.81
CA ALA A 802 -34.55 -30.57 -4.66
C ALA A 802 -36.00 -30.82 -4.23
N GLY A 803 -36.88 -31.17 -5.17
CA GLY A 803 -38.23 -31.65 -4.88
C GLY A 803 -38.58 -32.91 -5.67
N TYR A 804 -39.75 -33.49 -5.39
CA TYR A 804 -40.25 -34.68 -6.12
C TYR A 804 -40.45 -34.39 -7.62
N SER A 805 -40.88 -33.17 -7.96
CA SER A 805 -40.98 -32.69 -9.34
C SER A 805 -40.09 -31.47 -9.57
N ALA A 806 -39.80 -31.16 -10.84
CA ALA A 806 -39.04 -29.96 -11.24
C ALA A 806 -39.69 -28.66 -10.73
N ALA A 807 -41.02 -28.61 -10.64
CA ALA A 807 -41.73 -27.48 -10.07
C ALA A 807 -41.50 -27.35 -8.55
N ASP A 808 -41.37 -28.46 -7.84
CA ASP A 808 -41.09 -28.49 -6.41
C ASP A 808 -39.63 -28.08 -6.13
N THR A 809 -38.68 -28.53 -6.96
CA THR A 809 -37.28 -28.04 -6.92
C THR A 809 -37.23 -26.53 -7.12
N ARG A 810 -37.98 -25.99 -8.08
CA ARG A 810 -38.03 -24.54 -8.32
C ARG A 810 -38.59 -23.75 -7.14
N ASN A 811 -39.61 -24.28 -6.47
CA ASN A 811 -40.13 -23.66 -5.24
C ASN A 811 -39.06 -23.65 -4.13
N ALA A 812 -38.31 -24.75 -3.96
CA ALA A 812 -37.20 -24.81 -3.01
C ALA A 812 -36.06 -23.84 -3.38
N ALA A 813 -35.70 -23.75 -4.66
CA ALA A 813 -34.70 -22.82 -5.15
C ALA A 813 -35.11 -21.36 -4.93
N GLN A 814 -36.39 -21.03 -5.10
CA GLN A 814 -36.89 -19.68 -4.83
C GLN A 814 -36.76 -19.31 -3.34
N VAL A 815 -37.00 -20.25 -2.43
CA VAL A 815 -36.76 -20.04 -0.99
C VAL A 815 -35.27 -19.87 -0.70
N ALA A 816 -34.40 -20.71 -1.28
CA ALA A 816 -32.95 -20.62 -1.11
C ALA A 816 -32.36 -19.32 -1.69
N ALA A 817 -32.90 -18.81 -2.81
CA ALA A 817 -32.49 -17.55 -3.41
C ALA A 817 -33.00 -16.34 -2.60
N ASN A 818 -34.15 -16.44 -1.94
CA ASN A 818 -34.71 -15.37 -1.10
C ASN A 818 -34.55 -15.71 0.39
N TYR A 819 -33.44 -16.33 0.78
CA TYR A 819 -33.23 -16.88 2.12
C TYR A 819 -33.44 -15.84 3.24
N GLY A 820 -33.19 -14.55 2.99
CA GLY A 820 -33.44 -13.48 3.95
C GLY A 820 -34.91 -13.29 4.35
N ASP A 821 -35.85 -13.76 3.51
CA ASP A 821 -37.29 -13.70 3.79
C ASP A 821 -37.81 -14.90 4.60
N TYR A 822 -36.96 -15.91 4.83
CA TYR A 822 -37.34 -17.18 5.46
C TYR A 822 -36.42 -17.53 6.63
N ALA A 823 -36.99 -18.03 7.72
CA ALA A 823 -36.19 -18.61 8.81
C ALA A 823 -35.75 -20.02 8.42
N LEU A 824 -34.56 -20.16 7.84
CA LEU A 824 -33.94 -21.45 7.56
C LEU A 824 -33.08 -21.88 8.76
N THR A 825 -33.35 -23.04 9.33
CA THR A 825 -32.67 -23.55 10.52
C THR A 825 -32.51 -25.06 10.47
N GLY A 826 -31.53 -25.59 11.19
CA GLY A 826 -31.31 -27.03 11.31
C GLY A 826 -30.76 -27.67 10.03
N GLU A 827 -30.74 -28.99 9.97
CA GLU A 827 -30.12 -29.73 8.87
C GLU A 827 -30.99 -29.78 7.61
N ALA A 828 -32.32 -29.65 7.74
CA ALA A 828 -33.25 -29.73 6.62
C ALA A 828 -34.51 -28.92 6.86
N MET A 829 -35.07 -28.37 5.77
CA MET A 829 -36.35 -27.66 5.72
C MET A 829 -37.16 -28.11 4.50
N GLU A 830 -38.48 -28.21 4.67
CA GLU A 830 -39.44 -28.52 3.62
C GLU A 830 -40.18 -27.26 3.16
N VAL A 831 -40.41 -27.17 1.86
CA VAL A 831 -41.01 -26.04 1.16
C VAL A 831 -42.31 -26.48 0.53
N THR A 832 -43.43 -25.89 0.96
CA THR A 832 -44.75 -26.15 0.38
C THR A 832 -45.36 -24.89 -0.18
N LYS A 833 -46.13 -25.03 -1.26
CA LYS A 833 -46.84 -23.91 -1.88
C LYS A 833 -48.32 -23.91 -1.49
N VAL A 834 -48.75 -22.87 -0.76
CA VAL A 834 -50.16 -22.67 -0.38
C VAL A 834 -50.70 -21.47 -1.16
N GLY A 835 -51.46 -21.74 -2.22
CA GLY A 835 -51.91 -20.71 -3.16
C GLY A 835 -50.76 -20.11 -3.95
N SER A 836 -50.50 -18.81 -3.79
CA SER A 836 -49.37 -18.10 -4.40
C SER A 836 -48.17 -17.92 -3.48
N THR A 837 -48.23 -18.43 -2.24
CA THR A 837 -47.22 -18.20 -1.19
C THR A 837 -46.43 -19.48 -0.91
N LEU A 838 -45.11 -19.35 -0.76
CA LEU A 838 -44.22 -20.42 -0.30
C LEU A 838 -44.10 -20.37 1.23
N THR A 839 -44.11 -21.53 1.87
CA THR A 839 -43.93 -21.66 3.32
C THR A 839 -42.85 -22.68 3.61
N VAL A 840 -42.03 -22.42 4.63
CA VAL A 840 -40.97 -23.31 5.12
C VAL A 840 -41.34 -23.93 6.47
N ALA A 841 -41.02 -25.21 6.66
CA ALA A 841 -41.17 -25.90 7.93
C ALA A 841 -40.08 -26.95 8.13
N GLU A 842 -39.77 -27.31 9.37
CA GLU A 842 -38.93 -28.47 9.66
C GLU A 842 -39.62 -29.77 9.19
N PRO A 843 -38.87 -30.78 8.71
CA PRO A 843 -39.42 -32.05 8.26
C PRO A 843 -40.24 -32.74 9.36
N SER A 844 -41.39 -33.29 9.00
CA SER A 844 -42.19 -34.07 9.94
C SER A 844 -41.45 -35.35 10.35
N ALA A 845 -41.24 -35.56 11.65
CA ALA A 845 -40.63 -36.80 12.15
C ALA A 845 -41.47 -38.01 11.71
N ALA A 846 -40.89 -38.90 10.90
CA ALA A 846 -41.53 -40.13 10.47
C ALA A 846 -41.91 -40.99 11.71
N PRO A 847 -43.10 -41.65 11.71
CA PRO A 847 -43.45 -42.57 12.78
C PRO A 847 -42.49 -43.77 12.77
N ALA A 848 -41.94 -44.11 13.93
CA ALA A 848 -41.07 -45.26 14.12
C ALA A 848 -41.73 -46.54 13.57
N GLU A 849 -41.05 -47.24 12.67
CA GLU A 849 -41.47 -48.56 12.17
C GLU A 849 -41.59 -49.55 13.32
N GLU A 850 -42.78 -50.13 13.45
CA GLU A 850 -43.09 -51.24 14.36
C GLU A 850 -42.42 -52.51 13.81
N GLU A 851 -41.40 -53.02 14.52
CA GLU A 851 -40.80 -54.33 14.24
C GLU A 851 -41.87 -55.43 14.29
N ALA A 852 -42.26 -55.94 13.12
CA ALA A 852 -43.03 -57.15 13.01
C ALA A 852 -42.15 -58.35 13.40
N ALA A 853 -42.39 -58.87 14.61
CA ALA A 853 -41.85 -60.16 15.07
C ALA A 853 -42.25 -61.27 14.09
N THR A 854 -41.25 -61.96 13.55
CA THR A 854 -41.41 -63.20 12.78
C THR A 854 -41.36 -64.41 13.73
N GLU A 855 -42.43 -65.22 13.70
CA GLU A 855 -42.42 -66.59 14.23
C GLU A 855 -41.66 -67.51 13.26
N GLU A 856 -40.45 -67.92 13.62
CA GLU A 856 -39.96 -69.33 13.81
C GLU A 856 -38.44 -69.36 14.00
#